data_AF-A0A348V776-F1
#
_entry.id   AF-A0A348V776-F1
#
_cell.length_a   1.000
_cell.length_b   1.000
_cell.length_c   1.000
_cell.angle_alpha   90.00
_cell.angle_beta   90.00
_cell.angle_gamma   90.00
#
_symmetry.space_group_name_H-M   'P 1'
#
loop_
_entity.id
_entity.type
_entity.pdbx_description
1 polymer ?
#
loop_
_entity_poly.entity_id
_entity_poly.type
_entity_poly.pdbx_seq_one_letter_code
_entity_poly.pdbx_strand_id
1 'polypeptide(L)'
;MIEIFSHIRYIEQDFRRLSGELKIRLHDNDQQLTKLEALLNKEEEKKDAALERQKKSLAYYDERKKKLSEEKGVFVNKLREARQKSEEYRHLHMDEVLSRIDKKGELLQEQQAITSQQMLLESNFNDIRQKYERQIEQLHNQFESYRNNQNEKLHKLRDEFFRFKETLAEEYEQGNIAIKEQFKEQRVHAMKRLDEIKEELMKLQNRRFEIKHRRYHEAEITQCKEQIHSYDGEGKLALLEIERLRNENTTFEQQWRMEEERLKALAENEKNECIKARQQLSARMDEIRFRIENSKDSLYGWLNSAYPGWEHTIGKVIDEEQVLFSSGLSPVITSSAPDSFYGIKINLDEIKKNIKTVSDYEAEIASLKDTSDEKRLEINQVDQRLGEQLDKLKKRYLPRIKENKEQIIKCQYDLSQYKIASDKANLELDGLQRKAEEDKKNHLDEINQQIDKAQVAKVEARKELDSIEDQTEKKIQAKQKEKTAKIEEQQKQFDSSKSQMELAVTNKKSETAVAVEALRADQNKELEDKGADTQQINLLQAKLRAIEAELKYIEDNSELAFNYKKDKKELLDRMDYFSLQRDLLDEKLKEIASRQADQQRKQRDEQELIHVHIDQLKKEIAAIEEDSRQFAEFRQTDAYTNHIALFEQRNGHESSGKSGVVLIRELTNNYYFRIKQMETLRENVQLFTGNFSEQNIFKFKTRLIEESEYRQFAEALQEFIEEDKISEYEKRVNE
;
A
#
# COMPACT_ATOMS: atom_id res chain seq x y z
N MET A 1 22.48 -13.75 -44.78
CA MET A 1 22.03 -12.57 -45.55
C MET A 1 20.62 -12.15 -45.18
N ILE A 2 19.61 -13.03 -45.29
CA ILE A 2 18.21 -12.71 -44.94
C ILE A 2 18.05 -12.33 -43.46
N GLU A 3 18.65 -13.09 -42.53
CA GLU A 3 18.66 -12.77 -41.10
C GLU A 3 19.34 -11.41 -40.79
N ILE A 4 20.40 -11.07 -41.54
CA ILE A 4 21.10 -9.79 -41.39
C ILE A 4 20.21 -8.65 -41.89
N PHE A 5 19.53 -8.85 -43.02
CA PHE A 5 18.59 -7.88 -43.59
C PHE A 5 17.36 -7.66 -42.69
N SER A 6 16.79 -8.71 -42.12
CA SER A 6 15.68 -8.60 -41.16
C SER A 6 16.10 -7.87 -39.88
N HIS A 7 17.32 -8.12 -39.38
CA HIS A 7 17.92 -7.37 -38.28
C HIS A 7 18.10 -5.88 -38.61
N ILE A 8 18.60 -5.54 -39.81
CA ILE A 8 18.73 -4.14 -40.26
C ILE A 8 17.37 -3.44 -40.28
N ARG A 9 16.33 -4.10 -40.82
CA ARG A 9 14.97 -3.55 -40.85
C ARG A 9 14.40 -3.33 -39.44
N TYR A 10 14.65 -4.28 -38.53
CA TYR A 10 14.25 -4.15 -37.12
C TYR A 10 14.95 -2.95 -36.45
N ILE A 11 16.27 -2.81 -36.63
CA ILE A 11 17.03 -1.69 -36.06
C ILE A 11 16.53 -0.34 -36.60
N GLU A 12 16.16 -0.26 -37.89
CA GLU A 12 15.62 0.97 -38.49
C GLU A 12 14.23 1.32 -37.95
N GLN A 13 13.38 0.32 -37.75
CA GLN A 13 12.07 0.53 -37.13
C GLN A 13 12.22 0.94 -35.65
N ASP A 14 13.13 0.31 -34.93
CA ASP A 14 13.43 0.63 -33.54
C ASP A 14 14.05 2.02 -33.39
N PHE A 15 14.94 2.42 -34.30
CA PHE A 15 15.52 3.76 -34.34
C PHE A 15 14.44 4.84 -34.54
N ARG A 16 13.46 4.61 -35.44
CA ARG A 16 12.31 5.53 -35.63
C ARG A 16 11.42 5.64 -34.40
N ARG A 17 11.20 4.52 -33.71
CA ARG A 17 10.44 4.48 -32.45
C ARG A 17 11.17 5.30 -31.37
N LEU A 18 12.45 5.01 -31.15
CA LEU A 18 13.30 5.68 -30.16
C LEU A 18 13.46 7.19 -30.45
N SER A 19 13.52 7.61 -31.72
CA SER A 19 13.60 9.03 -32.08
C SER A 19 12.30 9.78 -31.73
N GLY A 20 11.14 9.12 -31.90
CA GLY A 20 9.85 9.66 -31.48
C GLY A 20 9.74 9.76 -29.96
N GLU A 21 10.17 8.74 -29.24
CA GLU A 21 10.18 8.70 -27.77
C GLU A 21 11.09 9.79 -27.17
N LEU A 22 12.29 9.98 -27.72
CA LEU A 22 13.23 11.02 -27.28
C LEU A 22 12.63 12.42 -27.43
N LYS A 23 11.94 12.69 -28.53
CA LYS A 23 11.31 14.00 -28.78
C LYS A 23 10.18 14.29 -27.79
N ILE A 24 9.33 13.29 -27.51
CA ILE A 24 8.25 13.41 -26.53
C ILE A 24 8.85 13.65 -25.15
N ARG A 25 9.89 12.88 -24.79
CA ARG A 25 10.58 13.03 -23.52
C ARG A 25 11.18 14.43 -23.33
N LEU A 26 11.79 15.01 -24.37
CA LEU A 26 12.33 16.37 -24.32
C LEU A 26 11.23 17.43 -24.16
N HIS A 27 10.12 17.27 -24.86
CA HIS A 27 8.97 18.18 -24.71
C HIS A 27 8.37 18.11 -23.30
N ASP A 28 8.23 16.89 -22.77
CA ASP A 28 7.76 16.66 -21.39
C ASP A 28 8.76 17.24 -20.37
N ASN A 29 10.06 17.08 -20.62
CA ASN A 29 11.14 17.66 -19.82
C ASN A 29 11.05 19.19 -19.77
N ASP A 30 10.86 19.88 -20.89
CA ASP A 30 10.75 21.35 -20.91
C ASP A 30 9.53 21.85 -20.10
N GLN A 31 8.39 21.14 -20.23
CA GLN A 31 7.18 21.45 -19.46
C GLN A 31 7.36 21.14 -17.95
N GLN A 32 8.04 20.04 -17.63
CA GLN A 32 8.34 19.64 -16.26
C GLN A 32 9.35 20.59 -15.62
N LEU A 33 10.39 21.00 -16.33
CA LEU A 33 11.41 21.94 -15.87
C LEU A 33 10.79 23.25 -15.41
N THR A 34 9.95 23.86 -16.26
CA THR A 34 9.26 25.12 -15.93
C THR A 34 8.42 24.99 -14.65
N LYS A 35 7.75 23.83 -14.46
CA LYS A 35 6.95 23.56 -13.26
C LYS A 35 7.83 23.34 -12.03
N LEU A 36 8.92 22.58 -12.17
CA LEU A 36 9.85 22.26 -11.09
C LEU A 36 10.62 23.50 -10.63
N GLU A 37 11.04 24.38 -11.54
CA GLU A 37 11.66 25.66 -11.23
C GLU A 37 10.70 26.60 -10.48
N ALA A 38 9.43 26.66 -10.89
CA ALA A 38 8.42 27.42 -10.17
C ALA A 38 8.15 26.86 -8.76
N LEU A 39 8.13 25.53 -8.61
CA LEU A 39 8.03 24.88 -7.30
C LEU A 39 9.28 25.13 -6.45
N LEU A 40 10.47 25.05 -7.04
CA LEU A 40 11.73 25.32 -6.35
C LEU A 40 11.77 26.74 -5.81
N ASN A 41 11.42 27.74 -6.62
CA ASN A 41 11.35 29.13 -6.18
C ASN A 41 10.36 29.30 -5.02
N LYS A 42 9.20 28.64 -5.07
CA LYS A 42 8.21 28.68 -3.99
C LYS A 42 8.73 28.04 -2.70
N GLU A 43 9.48 26.95 -2.78
CA GLU A 43 10.09 26.32 -1.61
C GLU A 43 11.27 27.13 -1.06
N GLU A 44 12.06 27.78 -1.92
CA GLU A 44 13.10 28.73 -1.51
C GLU A 44 12.49 29.97 -0.81
N GLU A 45 11.37 30.52 -1.31
CA GLU A 45 10.62 31.57 -0.62
C GLU A 45 10.11 31.11 0.75
N LYS A 46 9.63 29.87 0.87
CA LYS A 46 9.23 29.29 2.17
C LYS A 46 10.40 29.16 3.12
N LYS A 47 11.57 28.73 2.63
CA LYS A 47 12.81 28.64 3.41
C LYS A 47 13.18 30.02 3.97
N ASP A 48 13.17 31.05 3.13
CA ASP A 48 13.48 32.42 3.54
C ASP A 48 12.45 32.96 4.54
N ALA A 49 11.16 32.70 4.31
CA ALA A 49 10.11 33.05 5.25
C ALA A 49 10.26 32.35 6.61
N ALA A 50 10.64 31.07 6.62
CA ALA A 50 10.91 30.30 7.84
C ALA A 50 12.14 30.86 8.59
N LEU A 51 13.20 31.24 7.87
CA LEU A 51 14.39 31.86 8.44
C LEU A 51 14.08 33.22 9.07
N GLU A 52 13.26 34.04 8.40
CA GLU A 52 12.81 35.33 8.95
C GLU A 52 11.90 35.16 10.17
N ARG A 53 11.01 34.17 10.17
CA ARG A 53 10.21 33.81 11.37
C ARG A 53 11.09 33.41 12.54
N GLN A 54 12.13 32.61 12.30
CA GLN A 54 13.10 32.21 13.32
C GLN A 54 13.84 33.42 13.90
N LYS A 55 14.35 34.33 13.05
CA LYS A 55 15.00 35.56 13.50
C LYS A 55 14.08 36.42 14.36
N LYS A 56 12.83 36.64 13.92
CA LYS A 56 11.84 37.42 14.69
C LYS A 56 11.51 36.78 16.03
N SER A 57 11.35 35.46 16.06
CA SER A 57 11.10 34.70 17.28
C SER A 57 12.27 34.79 18.26
N LEU A 58 13.51 34.71 17.77
CA LEU A 58 14.71 34.86 18.60
C LEU A 58 14.84 36.28 19.17
N ALA A 59 14.61 37.30 18.35
CA ALA A 59 14.63 38.70 18.79
C ALA A 59 13.58 38.96 19.89
N TYR A 60 12.36 38.42 19.72
CA TYR A 60 11.30 38.52 20.74
C TYR A 60 11.70 37.81 22.05
N TYR A 61 12.33 36.64 21.97
CA TYR A 61 12.85 35.93 23.14
C TYR A 61 13.92 36.76 23.86
N ASP A 62 14.89 37.32 23.13
CA ASP A 62 15.99 38.09 23.71
C ASP A 62 15.48 39.37 24.40
N GLU A 63 14.51 40.06 23.80
CA GLU A 63 13.88 41.23 24.42
C GLU A 63 13.14 40.86 25.70
N ARG A 64 12.37 39.77 25.68
CA ARG A 64 11.61 39.29 26.84
C ARG A 64 12.53 38.80 27.97
N LYS A 65 13.60 38.09 27.61
CA LYS A 65 14.65 37.65 28.54
C LYS A 65 15.34 38.84 29.20
N LYS A 66 15.67 39.87 28.42
CA LYS A 66 16.29 41.10 28.92
C LYS A 66 15.40 41.79 29.96
N LYS A 67 14.12 42.02 29.63
CA LYS A 67 13.13 42.63 30.54
C LYS A 67 13.01 41.86 31.86
N LEU A 68 12.85 40.54 31.81
CA LEU A 68 12.75 39.70 33.01
C LEU A 68 14.05 39.68 33.83
N SER A 69 15.21 39.72 33.16
CA SER A 69 16.51 39.81 33.83
C SER A 69 16.72 41.16 34.53
N GLU A 70 16.25 42.25 33.93
CA GLU A 70 16.27 43.59 34.53
C GLU A 70 15.36 43.65 35.76
N GLU A 71 14.13 43.14 35.67
CA GLU A 71 13.20 43.02 36.81
C GLU A 71 13.80 42.19 37.95
N LYS A 72 14.42 41.05 37.62
CA LYS A 72 15.13 40.21 38.60
C LYS A 72 16.26 40.99 39.27
N GLY A 73 17.01 41.78 38.51
CA GLY A 73 18.08 42.64 39.00
C GLY A 73 17.64 43.64 40.07
N VAL A 74 16.43 44.22 39.93
CA VAL A 74 15.86 45.13 40.94
C VAL A 74 15.68 44.43 42.29
N PHE A 75 15.13 43.22 42.30
CA PHE A 75 14.92 42.46 43.54
C PHE A 75 16.24 41.98 44.15
N VAL A 76 17.23 41.63 43.33
CA VAL A 76 18.58 41.29 43.81
C VAL A 76 19.24 42.50 44.49
N ASN A 77 19.09 43.70 43.93
CA ASN A 77 19.61 44.92 44.54
C ASN A 77 18.92 45.25 45.86
N LYS A 78 17.58 45.13 45.94
CA LYS A 78 16.82 45.32 47.19
C LYS A 78 17.23 44.34 48.29
N LEU A 79 17.46 43.07 47.93
CA LEU A 79 17.97 42.07 48.88
C LEU A 79 19.37 42.40 49.38
N ARG A 80 20.24 42.96 48.52
CA ARG A 80 21.58 43.42 48.92
C ARG A 80 21.51 44.61 49.87
N GLU A 81 20.66 45.60 49.56
CA GLU A 81 20.44 46.78 50.40
C GLU A 81 19.85 46.39 51.77
N ALA A 82 18.85 45.51 51.80
CA ALA A 82 18.28 44.99 53.04
C ALA A 82 19.33 44.28 53.91
N ARG A 83 20.24 43.50 53.30
CA ARG A 83 21.36 42.86 54.02
C ARG A 83 22.34 43.88 54.60
N GLN A 84 22.74 44.88 53.82
CA GLN A 84 23.64 45.94 54.32
C GLN A 84 23.01 46.71 55.48
N LYS A 85 21.74 47.12 55.35
CA LYS A 85 21.01 47.82 56.41
C LYS A 85 20.82 46.97 57.67
N SER A 86 20.51 45.68 57.50
CA SER A 86 20.43 44.74 58.64
C SER A 86 21.75 44.67 59.41
N GLU A 87 22.87 44.64 58.70
CA GLU A 87 24.21 44.60 59.29
C GLU A 87 24.56 45.93 59.99
N GLU A 88 24.25 47.08 59.36
CA GLU A 88 24.39 48.41 59.96
C GLU A 88 23.59 48.54 61.28
N TYR A 89 22.32 48.15 61.30
CA TYR A 89 21.48 48.23 62.50
C TYR A 89 21.90 47.24 63.60
N ARG A 90 22.45 46.09 63.23
CA ARG A 90 23.05 45.15 64.17
C ARG A 90 24.31 45.73 64.84
N HIS A 91 25.14 46.46 64.08
CA HIS A 91 26.30 47.17 64.64
C HIS A 91 25.91 48.32 65.59
N LEU A 92 24.73 48.91 65.41
CA LEU A 92 24.21 49.99 66.26
C LEU A 92 23.46 49.48 67.52
N HIS A 93 23.45 48.17 67.79
CA HIS A 93 22.78 47.56 68.95
C HIS A 93 21.31 47.99 69.11
N MET A 94 20.57 48.00 68.00
CA MET A 94 19.21 48.57 67.95
C MET A 94 18.20 47.88 68.88
N ASP A 95 18.40 46.60 69.20
CA ASP A 95 17.57 45.86 70.16
C ASP A 95 17.63 46.47 71.58
N GLU A 96 18.81 46.96 71.99
CA GLU A 96 18.99 47.62 73.28
C GLU A 96 18.34 49.01 73.28
N VAL A 97 18.45 49.75 72.19
CA VAL A 97 17.82 51.06 72.03
C VAL A 97 16.29 50.94 72.03
N LEU A 98 15.71 49.94 71.34
CA LEU A 98 14.26 49.70 71.35
C LEU A 98 13.74 49.26 72.72
N SER A 99 14.45 48.36 73.41
CA SER A 99 14.08 47.93 74.77
C SER A 99 14.04 49.07 75.77
N ARG A 100 14.96 50.04 75.65
CA ARG A 100 14.97 51.25 76.49
C ARG A 100 13.84 52.22 76.12
N ILE A 101 13.52 52.36 74.83
CA ILE A 101 12.38 53.18 74.37
C ILE A 101 11.04 52.61 74.85
N ASP A 102 10.87 51.30 74.87
CA ASP A 102 9.62 50.67 75.33
C ASP A 102 9.37 50.93 76.84
N LYS A 103 10.43 51.11 77.63
CA LYS A 103 10.36 51.49 79.06
C LYS A 103 9.98 52.95 79.31
N LYS A 104 9.90 53.79 78.27
CA LYS A 104 9.54 55.22 78.39
C LYS A 104 8.21 55.44 79.11
N GLY A 105 7.21 54.59 78.86
CA GLY A 105 5.89 54.70 79.49
C GLY A 105 5.90 54.40 80.99
N GLU A 106 6.70 53.41 81.40
CA GLU A 106 6.87 53.02 82.79
C GLU A 106 7.64 54.10 83.57
N LEU A 107 8.72 54.64 82.97
CA LEU A 107 9.52 55.72 83.55
C LEU A 107 8.71 57.02 83.76
N LEU A 108 7.79 57.35 82.85
CA LEU A 108 6.90 58.51 83.00
C LEU A 108 5.85 58.32 84.11
N GLN A 109 5.33 57.10 84.28
CA GLN A 109 4.40 56.78 85.37
C GLN A 109 5.12 56.78 86.73
N GLU A 110 6.34 56.27 86.78
CA GLU A 110 7.18 56.28 87.99
C GLU A 110 7.54 57.72 88.41
N GLN A 111 7.85 58.60 87.46
CA GLN A 111 8.04 60.03 87.71
C GLN A 111 6.79 60.66 88.36
N GLN A 112 5.60 60.43 87.79
CA GLN A 112 4.34 60.96 88.31
C GLN A 112 3.98 60.40 89.70
N ALA A 113 4.27 59.12 89.94
CA ALA A 113 4.02 58.47 91.23
C ALA A 113 4.93 59.03 92.34
N ILE A 114 6.21 59.25 92.06
CA ILE A 114 7.18 59.82 93.01
C ILE A 114 6.85 61.29 93.32
N THR A 115 6.43 62.09 92.33
CA THR A 115 5.98 63.48 92.54
C THR A 115 4.71 63.56 93.39
N SER A 116 3.77 62.63 93.19
CA SER A 116 2.53 62.57 93.97
C SER A 116 2.78 62.15 95.43
N GLN A 117 3.74 61.24 95.66
CA GLN A 117 4.17 60.85 97.02
C GLN A 117 4.82 62.01 97.78
N GLN A 118 5.54 62.90 97.09
CA GLN A 118 6.16 64.08 97.71
C GLN A 118 5.12 65.08 98.22
N MET A 119 4.00 65.28 97.50
CA MET A 119 2.92 66.20 97.91
C MET A 119 2.04 65.65 99.05
N LEU A 120 1.99 64.33 99.23
CA LEU A 120 1.15 63.69 100.25
C LEU A 120 1.75 63.69 101.67
N LEU A 121 3.07 63.88 101.78
CA LEU A 121 3.80 63.88 103.06
C LEU A 121 3.65 65.19 103.87
N GLU A 122 3.05 66.25 103.30
CA GLU A 122 2.99 67.60 103.88
C GLU A 122 1.67 67.99 104.60
N SER A 123 0.61 67.16 104.59
CA SER A 123 -0.73 67.52 105.12
C SER A 123 -1.23 66.54 106.20
N ASN A 124 -1.02 66.85 107.48
CA ASN A 124 -0.87 65.81 108.51
C ASN A 124 -1.84 66.00 109.73
N PHE A 125 -2.61 64.94 110.06
CA PHE A 125 -3.20 64.64 111.39
C PHE A 125 -4.64 65.09 111.79
N ASN A 126 -5.63 64.78 110.95
CA ASN A 126 -6.96 64.27 111.38
C ASN A 126 -7.55 63.34 110.29
N ASP A 127 -6.95 63.45 109.10
CA ASP A 127 -6.97 62.53 107.98
C ASP A 127 -6.61 61.07 108.29
N ILE A 128 -5.83 60.69 109.32
CA ILE A 128 -5.21 59.35 109.38
C ILE A 128 -6.18 58.18 109.19
N ARG A 129 -7.35 58.20 109.84
CA ARG A 129 -8.34 57.11 109.68
C ARG A 129 -8.99 57.10 108.30
N GLN A 130 -9.40 58.27 107.80
CA GLN A 130 -9.92 58.44 106.44
C GLN A 130 -8.84 58.27 105.36
N LYS A 131 -7.56 58.50 105.69
CA LYS A 131 -6.35 58.32 104.87
C LYS A 131 -6.14 56.84 104.66
N TYR A 132 -6.14 56.02 105.72
CA TYR A 132 -6.01 54.57 105.56
C TYR A 132 -7.23 53.93 104.86
N GLU A 133 -8.46 54.39 105.12
CA GLU A 133 -9.65 53.94 104.36
C GLU A 133 -9.59 54.35 102.88
N ARG A 134 -9.31 55.62 102.58
CA ARG A 134 -9.12 56.09 101.20
C ARG A 134 -7.92 55.44 100.54
N GLN A 135 -6.84 55.12 101.26
CA GLN A 135 -5.67 54.41 100.74
C GLN A 135 -5.99 52.94 100.43
N ILE A 136 -6.78 52.27 101.27
CA ILE A 136 -7.26 50.91 101.00
C ILE A 136 -8.22 50.90 99.80
N GLU A 137 -9.17 51.84 99.73
CA GLU A 137 -10.05 52.01 98.57
C GLU A 137 -9.26 52.39 97.31
N GLN A 138 -8.24 53.25 97.43
CA GLN A 138 -7.36 53.63 96.34
C GLN A 138 -6.53 52.44 95.85
N LEU A 139 -6.00 51.60 96.75
CA LEU A 139 -5.31 50.37 96.37
C LEU A 139 -6.25 49.37 95.69
N HIS A 140 -7.50 49.25 96.15
CA HIS A 140 -8.50 48.39 95.52
C HIS A 140 -8.89 48.91 94.12
N ASN A 141 -9.12 50.21 93.98
CA ASN A 141 -9.40 50.86 92.71
C ASN A 141 -8.19 50.80 91.76
N GLN A 142 -6.97 50.91 92.27
CA GLN A 142 -5.73 50.71 91.51
C GLN A 142 -5.60 49.27 91.03
N PHE A 143 -5.96 48.29 91.85
CA PHE A 143 -5.98 46.88 91.45
C PHE A 143 -7.04 46.60 90.38
N GLU A 144 -8.28 47.08 90.56
CA GLU A 144 -9.34 46.90 89.56
C GLU A 144 -9.03 47.66 88.26
N SER A 145 -8.43 48.86 88.33
CA SER A 145 -7.92 49.57 87.17
C SER A 145 -6.81 48.79 86.46
N TYR A 146 -5.86 48.21 87.22
CA TYR A 146 -4.81 47.36 86.69
C TYR A 146 -5.37 46.09 86.01
N ARG A 147 -6.32 45.41 86.66
CA ARG A 147 -7.01 44.24 86.13
C ARG A 147 -7.77 44.56 84.85
N ASN A 148 -8.50 45.67 84.82
CA ASN A 148 -9.23 46.13 83.64
C ASN A 148 -8.27 46.49 82.50
N ASN A 149 -7.15 47.14 82.79
CA ASN A 149 -6.10 47.45 81.81
C ASN A 149 -5.45 46.18 81.24
N GLN A 150 -5.13 45.19 82.09
CA GLN A 150 -4.61 43.90 81.63
C GLN A 150 -5.64 43.11 80.81
N ASN A 151 -6.93 43.13 81.20
CA ASN A 151 -7.99 42.54 80.39
C ASN A 151 -8.16 43.25 79.04
N GLU A 152 -8.07 44.58 78.99
CA GLU A 152 -8.13 45.34 77.75
C GLU A 152 -6.94 45.01 76.83
N LYS A 153 -5.73 44.86 77.41
CA LYS A 153 -4.55 44.35 76.68
C LYS A 153 -4.77 42.93 76.15
N LEU A 154 -5.36 42.04 76.95
CA LEU A 154 -5.69 40.68 76.51
C LEU A 154 -6.71 40.67 75.37
N HIS A 155 -7.72 41.53 75.42
CA HIS A 155 -8.69 41.70 74.34
C HIS A 155 -8.02 42.20 73.05
N LYS A 156 -7.16 43.23 73.15
CA LYS A 156 -6.38 43.73 72.01
C LYS A 156 -5.49 42.65 71.40
N LEU A 157 -4.78 41.88 72.24
CA LEU A 157 -3.94 40.78 71.78
C LEU A 157 -4.76 39.66 71.10
N ARG A 158 -5.97 39.39 71.61
CA ARG A 158 -6.89 38.41 71.01
C ARG A 158 -7.42 38.90 69.66
N ASP A 159 -7.75 40.17 69.55
CA ASP A 159 -8.20 40.77 68.29
C ASP A 159 -7.06 40.80 67.25
N GLU A 160 -5.84 41.11 67.65
CA GLU A 160 -4.63 41.02 66.81
C GLU A 160 -4.40 39.59 66.32
N PHE A 161 -4.54 38.59 67.20
CA PHE A 161 -4.41 37.19 66.82
C PHE A 161 -5.51 36.73 65.84
N PHE A 162 -6.76 37.18 66.03
CA PHE A 162 -7.83 36.90 65.07
C PHE A 162 -7.58 37.56 63.71
N ARG A 163 -7.18 38.83 63.70
CA ARG A 163 -6.81 39.54 62.46
C ARG A 163 -5.63 38.86 61.77
N PHE A 164 -4.65 38.38 62.52
CA PHE A 164 -3.55 37.59 61.98
C PHE A 164 -4.05 36.29 61.33
N LYS A 165 -4.94 35.53 61.99
CA LYS A 165 -5.52 34.31 61.40
C LYS A 165 -6.30 34.58 60.11
N GLU A 166 -7.07 35.67 60.08
CA GLU A 166 -7.88 36.07 58.93
C GLU A 166 -7.01 36.53 57.75
N THR A 167 -6.09 37.46 57.99
CA THR A 167 -5.12 37.93 56.96
C THR A 167 -4.26 36.79 56.43
N LEU A 168 -3.76 35.92 57.30
CA LEU A 168 -3.01 34.74 56.88
C LEU A 168 -3.90 33.80 56.04
N ALA A 169 -5.16 33.59 56.41
CA ALA A 169 -6.07 32.77 55.62
C ALA A 169 -6.31 33.33 54.21
N GLU A 170 -6.50 34.64 54.09
CA GLU A 170 -6.65 35.33 52.80
C GLU A 170 -5.39 35.23 51.94
N GLU A 171 -4.20 35.48 52.52
CA GLU A 171 -2.92 35.39 51.81
C GLU A 171 -2.67 33.98 51.26
N TYR A 172 -2.98 32.94 52.03
CA TYR A 172 -2.86 31.56 51.56
C TYR A 172 -3.91 31.18 50.53
N GLU A 173 -5.13 31.71 50.62
CA GLU A 173 -6.16 31.47 49.60
C GLU A 173 -5.76 32.12 48.26
N GLN A 174 -5.26 33.36 48.31
CA GLN A 174 -4.68 34.03 47.14
C GLN A 174 -3.46 33.27 46.59
N GLY A 175 -2.60 32.76 47.47
CA GLY A 175 -1.47 31.91 47.09
C GLY A 175 -1.90 30.62 46.39
N ASN A 176 -2.94 29.94 46.90
CA ASN A 176 -3.51 28.75 46.30
C ASN A 176 -4.12 29.02 44.92
N ILE A 177 -4.84 30.15 44.76
CA ILE A 177 -5.37 30.59 43.47
C ILE A 177 -4.23 30.86 42.49
N ALA A 178 -3.18 31.55 42.91
CA ALA A 178 -2.02 31.85 42.07
C ALA A 178 -1.28 30.57 41.63
N ILE A 179 -1.11 29.60 42.52
CA ILE A 179 -0.53 28.27 42.20
C ILE A 179 -1.40 27.57 41.16
N LYS A 180 -2.72 27.51 41.37
CA LYS A 180 -3.65 26.88 40.41
C LYS A 180 -3.59 27.57 39.04
N GLU A 181 -3.54 28.89 39.00
CA GLU A 181 -3.47 29.64 37.74
C GLU A 181 -2.14 29.43 37.01
N GLN A 182 -1.01 29.32 37.74
CA GLN A 182 0.29 29.01 37.16
C GLN A 182 0.29 27.65 36.41
N PHE A 183 -0.29 26.61 37.01
CA PHE A 183 -0.36 25.28 36.39
C PHE A 183 -1.53 25.12 35.41
N LYS A 184 -2.49 26.05 35.38
CA LYS A 184 -3.66 25.98 34.49
C LYS A 184 -3.26 25.98 33.02
N GLU A 185 -2.34 26.85 32.61
CA GLU A 185 -1.86 26.88 31.21
C GLU A 185 -1.18 25.55 30.84
N GLN A 186 -0.34 25.02 31.72
CA GLN A 186 0.34 23.74 31.52
C GLN A 186 -0.66 22.57 31.45
N ARG A 187 -1.67 22.57 32.33
CA ARG A 187 -2.74 21.57 32.33
C ARG A 187 -3.58 21.63 31.06
N VAL A 188 -3.97 22.83 30.62
CA VAL A 188 -4.75 23.01 29.38
C VAL A 188 -3.93 22.56 28.17
N HIS A 189 -2.64 22.87 28.12
CA HIS A 189 -1.75 22.42 27.04
C HIS A 189 -1.61 20.89 27.03
N ALA A 190 -1.33 20.27 28.18
CA ALA A 190 -1.24 18.81 28.31
C ALA A 190 -2.56 18.11 27.94
N MET A 191 -3.69 18.70 28.32
CA MET A 191 -5.02 18.17 28.00
C MET A 191 -5.33 18.27 26.50
N LYS A 192 -5.01 19.40 25.85
CA LYS A 192 -5.12 19.55 24.39
C LYS A 192 -4.27 18.53 23.65
N ARG A 193 -3.00 18.35 24.05
CA ARG A 193 -2.11 17.33 23.48
C ARG A 193 -2.69 15.92 23.62
N LEU A 194 -3.28 15.61 24.77
CA LEU A 194 -3.94 14.32 25.00
C LEU A 194 -5.16 14.14 24.08
N ASP A 195 -5.93 15.19 23.84
CA ASP A 195 -7.10 15.14 22.97
C ASP A 195 -6.72 15.04 21.48
N GLU A 196 -5.68 15.76 21.04
CA GLU A 196 -5.09 15.60 19.69
C GLU A 196 -4.65 14.14 19.43
N ILE A 197 -3.96 13.51 20.39
CA ILE A 197 -3.55 12.11 20.28
C ILE A 197 -4.77 11.16 20.24
N LYS A 198 -5.85 11.46 20.98
CA LYS A 198 -7.09 10.66 20.91
C LYS A 198 -7.76 10.78 19.55
N GLU A 199 -7.80 11.98 18.97
CA GLU A 199 -8.34 12.20 17.62
C GLU A 199 -7.50 11.46 16.57
N GLU A 200 -6.17 11.52 16.66
CA GLU A 200 -5.27 10.75 15.80
C GLU A 200 -5.52 9.24 15.93
N LEU A 201 -5.66 8.71 17.14
CA LEU A 201 -6.00 7.30 17.37
C LEU A 201 -7.34 6.93 16.71
N MET A 202 -8.36 7.79 16.81
CA MET A 202 -9.65 7.55 16.17
C MET A 202 -9.52 7.54 14.64
N LYS A 203 -8.75 8.46 14.06
CA LYS A 203 -8.45 8.49 12.61
C LYS A 203 -7.72 7.22 12.17
N LEU A 204 -6.71 6.78 12.92
CA LEU A 204 -5.96 5.55 12.65
C LEU A 204 -6.86 4.30 12.77
N GLN A 205 -7.76 4.26 13.76
CA GLN A 205 -8.73 3.16 13.89
C GLN A 205 -9.71 3.11 12.72
N ASN A 206 -10.19 4.26 12.24
CA ASN A 206 -11.02 4.35 11.05
C ASN A 206 -10.26 3.87 9.81
N ARG A 207 -9.01 4.33 9.63
CA ARG A 207 -8.13 3.88 8.55
C ARG A 207 -7.90 2.36 8.59
N ARG A 208 -7.72 1.78 9.78
CA ARG A 208 -7.64 0.32 9.96
C ARG A 208 -8.91 -0.38 9.50
N PHE A 209 -10.07 0.17 9.83
CA PHE A 209 -11.36 -0.37 9.39
C PHE A 209 -11.48 -0.30 7.86
N GLU A 210 -11.15 0.84 7.25
CA GLU A 210 -11.11 1.01 5.79
C GLU A 210 -10.21 -0.04 5.12
N ILE A 211 -8.99 -0.23 5.60
CA ILE A 211 -8.04 -1.21 5.07
C ILE A 211 -8.56 -2.64 5.21
N LYS A 212 -9.22 -2.95 6.33
CA LYS A 212 -9.82 -4.28 6.54
C LYS A 212 -10.92 -4.59 5.52
N HIS A 213 -11.70 -3.59 5.14
CA HIS A 213 -12.82 -3.72 4.20
C HIS A 213 -12.44 -3.44 2.74
N ARG A 214 -11.28 -2.83 2.49
CA ARG A 214 -10.75 -2.64 1.13
C ARG A 214 -10.42 -3.99 0.49
N ARG A 215 -10.86 -4.16 -0.76
CA ARG A 215 -10.49 -5.26 -1.63
C ARG A 215 -9.29 -4.82 -2.46
N TYR A 216 -8.22 -5.59 -2.40
CA TYR A 216 -6.98 -5.34 -3.13
C TYR A 216 -7.00 -6.14 -4.43
N HIS A 217 -6.48 -5.53 -5.51
CA HIS A 217 -6.39 -6.12 -6.85
C HIS A 217 -7.70 -6.70 -7.41
N GLU A 218 -8.84 -6.10 -7.06
CA GLU A 218 -10.15 -6.65 -7.46
C GLU A 218 -10.32 -6.65 -8.99
N ALA A 219 -9.89 -5.59 -9.67
CA ALA A 219 -9.99 -5.46 -11.13
C ALA A 219 -9.14 -6.51 -11.86
N GLU A 220 -7.88 -6.69 -11.44
CA GLU A 220 -7.00 -7.69 -12.02
C GLU A 220 -7.49 -9.12 -11.74
N ILE A 221 -7.99 -9.38 -10.52
CA ILE A 221 -8.61 -10.66 -10.16
C ILE A 221 -9.85 -10.95 -11.01
N THR A 222 -10.71 -9.95 -11.26
CA THR A 222 -11.88 -10.13 -12.12
C THR A 222 -11.49 -10.41 -13.56
N GLN A 223 -10.48 -9.69 -14.09
CA GLN A 223 -10.00 -9.89 -15.45
C GLN A 223 -9.42 -11.31 -15.64
N CYS A 224 -8.60 -11.79 -14.71
CA CYS A 224 -8.07 -13.15 -14.77
C CYS A 224 -9.19 -14.20 -14.71
N LYS A 225 -10.22 -13.99 -13.87
CA LYS A 225 -11.39 -14.89 -13.81
C LYS A 225 -12.18 -14.91 -15.11
N GLU A 226 -12.36 -13.76 -15.75
CA GLU A 226 -13.02 -13.65 -17.05
C GLU A 226 -12.22 -14.36 -18.16
N GLN A 227 -10.90 -14.21 -18.15
CA GLN A 227 -10.02 -14.92 -19.09
C GLN A 227 -10.09 -16.44 -18.92
N ILE A 228 -10.02 -16.94 -17.68
CA ILE A 228 -10.20 -18.37 -17.38
C ILE A 228 -11.55 -18.85 -17.90
N HIS A 229 -12.63 -18.10 -17.63
CA HIS A 229 -13.96 -18.46 -18.11
C HIS A 229 -14.05 -18.50 -19.63
N SER A 230 -13.40 -17.56 -20.34
CA SER A 230 -13.33 -17.54 -21.79
C SER A 230 -12.61 -18.77 -22.35
N TYR A 231 -11.42 -19.08 -21.83
CA TYR A 231 -10.63 -20.24 -22.29
C TYR A 231 -11.35 -21.57 -22.01
N ASP A 232 -12.00 -21.71 -20.84
CA ASP A 232 -12.79 -22.89 -20.52
C ASP A 232 -14.03 -23.00 -21.42
N GLY A 233 -14.64 -21.87 -21.81
CA GLY A 233 -15.73 -21.80 -22.78
C GLY A 233 -15.29 -22.26 -24.17
N GLU A 234 -14.19 -21.71 -24.67
CA GLU A 234 -13.59 -22.07 -25.97
C GLU A 234 -13.14 -23.54 -25.99
N GLY A 235 -12.55 -24.04 -24.90
CA GLY A 235 -12.19 -25.45 -24.74
C GLY A 235 -13.40 -26.39 -24.81
N LYS A 236 -14.54 -26.02 -24.23
CA LYS A 236 -15.79 -26.80 -24.35
C LYS A 236 -16.33 -26.80 -25.77
N LEU A 237 -16.27 -25.67 -26.48
CA LEU A 237 -16.69 -25.60 -27.88
C LEU A 237 -15.81 -26.47 -28.77
N ALA A 238 -14.49 -26.45 -28.56
CA ALA A 238 -13.55 -27.31 -29.27
C ALA A 238 -13.81 -28.82 -29.00
N LEU A 239 -14.16 -29.18 -27.75
CA LEU A 239 -14.56 -30.56 -27.41
C LEU A 239 -15.81 -31.00 -28.18
N LEU A 240 -16.86 -30.18 -28.19
CA LEU A 240 -18.10 -30.47 -28.91
C LEU A 240 -17.85 -30.63 -30.41
N GLU A 241 -16.96 -29.82 -30.98
CA GLU A 241 -16.60 -29.90 -32.38
C GLU A 241 -15.81 -31.18 -32.71
N ILE A 242 -14.89 -31.59 -31.83
CA ILE A 242 -14.20 -32.88 -31.97
C ILE A 242 -15.19 -34.05 -31.94
N GLU A 243 -16.18 -34.02 -31.04
CA GLU A 243 -17.21 -35.05 -30.96
C GLU A 243 -18.08 -35.06 -32.23
N ARG A 244 -18.49 -33.89 -32.74
CA ARG A 244 -19.23 -33.75 -33.99
C ARG A 244 -18.46 -34.37 -35.17
N LEU A 245 -17.20 -33.97 -35.36
CA LEU A 245 -16.34 -34.45 -36.44
C LEU A 245 -16.05 -35.97 -36.33
N ARG A 246 -15.90 -36.49 -35.11
CA ARG A 246 -15.76 -37.94 -34.88
C ARG A 246 -17.02 -38.70 -35.30
N ASN A 247 -18.19 -38.21 -34.91
CA ASN A 247 -19.46 -38.82 -35.29
C ASN A 247 -19.67 -38.78 -36.81
N GLU A 248 -19.33 -37.69 -37.47
CA GLU A 248 -19.38 -37.58 -38.94
C GLU A 248 -18.42 -38.56 -39.62
N ASN A 249 -17.20 -38.70 -39.11
CA ASN A 249 -16.26 -39.69 -39.62
C ASN A 249 -16.77 -41.12 -39.48
N THR A 250 -17.29 -41.50 -38.30
CA THR A 250 -17.88 -42.83 -38.12
C THR A 250 -19.05 -43.08 -39.07
N THR A 251 -19.86 -42.06 -39.33
CA THR A 251 -20.98 -42.12 -40.28
C THR A 251 -20.48 -42.31 -41.72
N PHE A 252 -19.45 -41.56 -42.14
CA PHE A 252 -18.85 -41.71 -43.47
C PHE A 252 -18.17 -43.07 -43.65
N GLU A 253 -17.48 -43.57 -42.63
CA GLU A 253 -16.86 -44.91 -42.66
C GLU A 253 -17.92 -46.01 -42.78
N GLN A 254 -19.04 -45.91 -42.05
CA GLN A 254 -20.18 -46.82 -42.19
C GLN A 254 -20.84 -46.75 -43.57
N GLN A 255 -21.12 -45.56 -44.08
CA GLN A 255 -21.69 -45.37 -45.41
C GLN A 255 -20.78 -45.92 -46.51
N TRP A 256 -19.47 -45.67 -46.40
CA TRP A 256 -18.49 -46.20 -47.34
C TRP A 256 -18.51 -47.74 -47.32
N ARG A 257 -18.46 -48.36 -46.14
CA ARG A 257 -18.50 -49.82 -46.00
C ARG A 257 -19.77 -50.44 -46.57
N MET A 258 -20.95 -49.88 -46.25
CA MET A 258 -22.23 -50.38 -46.74
C MET A 258 -22.31 -50.31 -48.27
N GLU A 259 -21.87 -49.20 -48.86
CA GLU A 259 -21.89 -49.00 -50.31
C GLU A 259 -20.86 -49.88 -51.02
N GLU A 260 -19.69 -50.11 -50.42
CA GLU A 260 -18.69 -51.05 -50.91
C GLU A 260 -19.21 -52.49 -50.90
N GLU A 261 -19.83 -52.92 -49.79
CA GLU A 261 -20.45 -54.25 -49.67
C GLU A 261 -21.59 -54.42 -50.69
N ARG A 262 -22.42 -53.39 -50.88
CA ARG A 262 -23.51 -53.39 -51.89
C ARG A 262 -22.97 -53.55 -53.31
N LEU A 263 -21.93 -52.82 -53.69
CA LEU A 263 -21.33 -52.90 -55.02
C LEU A 263 -20.67 -54.26 -55.28
N LYS A 264 -19.97 -54.80 -54.28
CA LYS A 264 -19.38 -56.16 -54.37
C LYS A 264 -20.45 -57.22 -54.52
N ALA A 265 -21.54 -57.15 -53.75
CA ALA A 265 -22.65 -58.09 -53.84
C ALA A 265 -23.35 -58.05 -55.21
N LEU A 266 -23.57 -56.85 -55.78
CA LEU A 266 -24.14 -56.71 -57.11
C LEU A 266 -23.24 -57.30 -58.20
N ALA A 267 -21.95 -57.00 -58.18
CA ALA A 267 -20.99 -57.53 -59.14
C ALA A 267 -20.83 -59.05 -59.01
N GLU A 268 -20.81 -59.59 -57.79
CA GLU A 268 -20.74 -61.03 -57.54
C GLU A 268 -21.99 -61.76 -58.04
N ASN A 269 -23.18 -61.17 -57.87
CA ASN A 269 -24.42 -61.72 -58.43
C ASN A 269 -24.39 -61.74 -59.97
N GLU A 270 -24.00 -60.65 -60.62
CA GLU A 270 -23.89 -60.57 -62.09
C GLU A 270 -22.85 -61.56 -62.63
N LYS A 271 -21.72 -61.71 -61.93
CA LYS A 271 -20.66 -62.66 -62.27
C LYS A 271 -21.15 -64.10 -62.14
N ASN A 272 -21.86 -64.43 -61.07
CA ASN A 272 -22.42 -65.76 -60.85
C ASN A 272 -23.45 -66.13 -61.93
N GLU A 273 -24.28 -65.19 -62.39
CA GLU A 273 -25.19 -65.43 -63.52
C GLU A 273 -24.42 -65.70 -64.83
N CYS A 274 -23.36 -64.93 -65.11
CA CYS A 274 -22.50 -65.17 -66.28
C CYS A 274 -21.76 -66.52 -66.19
N ILE A 275 -21.29 -66.90 -65.00
CA ILE A 275 -20.64 -68.20 -64.76
C ILE A 275 -21.62 -69.35 -64.99
N LYS A 276 -22.85 -69.28 -64.44
CA LYS A 276 -23.89 -70.29 -64.68
C LYS A 276 -24.21 -70.41 -66.17
N ALA A 277 -24.36 -69.29 -66.88
CA ALA A 277 -24.59 -69.29 -68.32
C ALA A 277 -23.43 -69.98 -69.07
N ARG A 278 -22.17 -69.72 -68.71
CA ARG A 278 -21.00 -70.40 -69.28
C ARG A 278 -20.96 -71.89 -68.97
N GLN A 279 -21.33 -72.30 -67.75
CA GLN A 279 -21.43 -73.72 -67.39
C GLN A 279 -22.51 -74.43 -68.22
N GLN A 280 -23.66 -73.81 -68.45
CA GLN A 280 -24.72 -74.34 -69.31
C GLN A 280 -24.26 -74.44 -70.78
N LEU A 281 -23.54 -73.43 -71.29
CA LEU A 281 -22.96 -73.47 -72.62
C LEU A 281 -21.90 -74.57 -72.75
N SER A 282 -21.03 -74.73 -71.75
CA SER A 282 -20.02 -75.80 -71.71
C SER A 282 -20.69 -77.19 -71.70
N ALA A 283 -21.70 -77.39 -70.86
CA ALA A 283 -22.44 -78.65 -70.79
C ALA A 283 -23.09 -79.01 -72.15
N ARG A 284 -23.65 -78.02 -72.86
CA ARG A 284 -24.16 -78.20 -74.22
C ARG A 284 -23.06 -78.52 -75.23
N MET A 285 -21.90 -77.86 -75.14
CA MET A 285 -20.75 -78.17 -75.99
C MET A 285 -20.25 -79.60 -75.76
N ASP A 286 -20.20 -80.04 -74.50
CA ASP A 286 -19.80 -81.41 -74.13
C ASP A 286 -20.82 -82.44 -74.60
N GLU A 287 -22.12 -82.13 -74.53
CA GLU A 287 -23.18 -82.98 -75.09
C GLU A 287 -23.03 -83.12 -76.61
N ILE A 288 -22.78 -82.02 -77.33
CA ILE A 288 -22.56 -82.04 -78.79
C ILE A 288 -21.28 -82.80 -79.13
N ARG A 289 -20.17 -82.60 -78.38
CA ARG A 289 -18.92 -83.36 -78.55
C ARG A 289 -19.13 -84.85 -78.31
N PHE A 290 -19.89 -85.22 -77.28
CA PHE A 290 -20.24 -86.61 -77.00
C PHE A 290 -21.07 -87.22 -78.15
N ARG A 291 -22.02 -86.46 -78.72
CA ARG A 291 -22.77 -86.87 -79.92
C ARG A 291 -21.86 -87.04 -81.14
N ILE A 292 -20.88 -86.15 -81.36
CA ILE A 292 -19.89 -86.28 -82.44
C ILE A 292 -18.99 -87.50 -82.22
N GLU A 293 -18.49 -87.75 -81.01
CA GLU A 293 -17.59 -88.88 -80.76
C GLU A 293 -18.32 -90.23 -80.92
N ASN A 294 -19.54 -90.34 -80.38
CA ASN A 294 -20.39 -91.52 -80.59
C ASN A 294 -20.88 -91.65 -82.04
N SER A 295 -20.87 -90.58 -82.84
CA SER A 295 -21.25 -90.66 -84.26
C SER A 295 -20.27 -91.51 -85.08
N LYS A 296 -19.00 -91.64 -84.64
CA LYS A 296 -17.96 -92.41 -85.34
C LYS A 296 -18.18 -93.92 -85.26
N ASP A 297 -18.64 -94.44 -84.12
CA ASP A 297 -18.88 -95.87 -83.87
C ASP A 297 -20.37 -96.29 -83.96
N SER A 298 -21.27 -95.34 -84.22
CA SER A 298 -22.71 -95.60 -84.35
C SER A 298 -23.13 -95.85 -85.80
N LEU A 299 -24.41 -96.21 -85.98
CA LEU A 299 -25.04 -96.40 -87.29
C LEU A 299 -24.77 -95.23 -88.27
N TYR A 300 -24.59 -94.01 -87.75
CA TYR A 300 -24.20 -92.82 -88.53
C TYR A 300 -22.83 -92.98 -89.23
N GLY A 301 -21.79 -93.37 -88.49
CA GLY A 301 -20.44 -93.60 -89.02
C GLY A 301 -20.39 -94.79 -89.98
N TRP A 302 -21.12 -95.87 -89.67
CA TRP A 302 -21.25 -97.01 -90.57
C TRP A 302 -21.92 -96.60 -91.90
N LEU A 303 -23.04 -95.87 -91.84
CA LEU A 303 -23.77 -95.42 -93.04
C LEU A 303 -22.94 -94.48 -93.92
N ASN A 304 -22.17 -93.56 -93.32
CA ASN A 304 -21.26 -92.68 -94.07
C ASN A 304 -20.16 -93.44 -94.83
N SER A 305 -19.71 -94.59 -94.30
CA SER A 305 -18.67 -95.41 -94.94
C SER A 305 -19.21 -96.42 -95.95
N ALA A 306 -20.39 -96.99 -95.70
CA ALA A 306 -20.93 -98.11 -96.46
C ALA A 306 -21.93 -97.71 -97.56
N TYR A 307 -22.60 -96.55 -97.44
CA TYR A 307 -23.66 -96.16 -98.39
C TYR A 307 -23.65 -94.64 -98.70
N PRO A 308 -22.94 -94.20 -99.76
CA PRO A 308 -22.94 -92.80 -100.18
C PRO A 308 -24.35 -92.33 -100.54
N GLY A 309 -24.83 -91.23 -99.93
CA GLY A 309 -26.18 -90.69 -100.15
C GLY A 309 -27.27 -91.26 -99.23
N TRP A 310 -26.91 -92.01 -98.19
CA TRP A 310 -27.83 -92.53 -97.17
C TRP A 310 -28.66 -91.43 -96.48
N GLU A 311 -28.15 -90.21 -96.46
CA GLU A 311 -28.81 -89.01 -95.91
C GLU A 311 -30.15 -88.71 -96.59
N HIS A 312 -30.30 -89.09 -97.87
CA HIS A 312 -31.54 -88.93 -98.63
C HIS A 312 -32.44 -90.16 -98.62
N THR A 313 -31.94 -91.30 -98.10
CA THR A 313 -32.68 -92.56 -97.99
C THR A 313 -32.96 -92.89 -96.52
N ILE A 314 -32.17 -93.78 -95.90
CA ILE A 314 -32.46 -94.28 -94.55
C ILE A 314 -32.39 -93.18 -93.48
N GLY A 315 -31.56 -92.15 -93.67
CA GLY A 315 -31.42 -91.06 -92.71
C GLY A 315 -32.67 -90.17 -92.57
N LYS A 316 -33.48 -90.07 -93.63
CA LYS A 316 -34.80 -89.43 -93.56
C LYS A 316 -35.81 -90.31 -92.84
N VAL A 317 -35.74 -91.64 -93.04
CA VAL A 317 -36.70 -92.65 -92.55
C VAL A 317 -36.57 -92.94 -91.04
N ILE A 318 -35.40 -92.75 -90.45
CA ILE A 318 -35.13 -93.01 -89.02
C ILE A 318 -35.84 -92.01 -88.07
N ASP A 319 -36.45 -90.94 -88.58
CA ASP A 319 -37.21 -89.98 -87.77
C ASP A 319 -38.65 -90.46 -87.51
N GLU A 320 -38.96 -90.88 -86.29
CA GLU A 320 -40.31 -91.28 -85.90
C GLU A 320 -41.33 -90.13 -86.09
N GLU A 321 -40.97 -88.87 -85.81
CA GLU A 321 -41.95 -87.78 -85.84
C GLU A 321 -42.25 -87.30 -87.27
N GLN A 322 -41.25 -87.27 -88.14
CA GLN A 322 -41.36 -86.69 -89.50
C GLN A 322 -41.72 -87.72 -90.58
N VAL A 323 -41.58 -89.02 -90.32
CA VAL A 323 -41.81 -90.10 -91.32
C VAL A 323 -43.09 -90.87 -91.02
N LEU A 324 -43.30 -91.35 -89.80
CA LEU A 324 -44.48 -92.15 -89.45
C LEU A 324 -45.77 -91.33 -89.43
N PHE A 325 -45.69 -90.02 -89.14
CA PHE A 325 -46.86 -89.14 -89.02
C PHE A 325 -47.05 -88.19 -90.21
N SER A 326 -46.25 -88.33 -91.28
CA SER A 326 -46.38 -87.49 -92.49
C SER A 326 -47.36 -88.09 -93.50
N SER A 327 -48.21 -87.23 -94.08
CA SER A 327 -49.22 -87.61 -95.07
C SER A 327 -48.74 -87.20 -96.47
N GLY A 328 -48.62 -88.17 -97.39
CA GLY A 328 -48.13 -87.95 -98.78
C GLY A 328 -47.07 -88.96 -99.27
N LEU A 329 -46.49 -89.72 -98.33
CA LEU A 329 -45.39 -90.66 -98.54
C LEU A 329 -45.66 -91.87 -99.47
N SER A 330 -46.91 -92.11 -99.87
CA SER A 330 -47.33 -93.04 -100.95
C SER A 330 -46.61 -94.40 -101.00
N PRO A 331 -46.76 -95.27 -99.98
CA PRO A 331 -46.03 -96.54 -99.88
C PRO A 331 -46.52 -97.60 -100.88
N VAL A 332 -45.59 -98.26 -101.59
CA VAL A 332 -45.86 -99.35 -102.55
C VAL A 332 -45.07 -100.60 -102.17
N ILE A 333 -45.73 -101.77 -102.10
CA ILE A 333 -45.10 -103.07 -101.82
C ILE A 333 -44.49 -103.63 -103.12
N THR A 334 -43.19 -103.95 -103.12
CA THR A 334 -42.49 -104.51 -104.29
C THR A 334 -41.63 -105.70 -103.88
N SER A 335 -41.74 -106.84 -104.59
CA SER A 335 -41.13 -108.12 -104.21
C SER A 335 -39.74 -108.39 -104.81
N SER A 336 -39.15 -107.45 -105.55
CA SER A 336 -37.77 -107.56 -106.05
C SER A 336 -37.28 -106.20 -106.55
N ALA A 337 -36.58 -105.46 -105.68
CA ALA A 337 -35.71 -104.36 -106.08
C ALA A 337 -34.62 -104.18 -105.02
N PRO A 338 -33.35 -103.95 -105.42
CA PRO A 338 -32.24 -103.68 -104.50
C PRO A 338 -32.40 -102.37 -103.70
N ASP A 339 -33.28 -101.46 -104.13
CA ASP A 339 -33.57 -100.17 -103.48
C ASP A 339 -34.89 -100.15 -102.69
N SER A 340 -35.33 -101.30 -102.15
CA SER A 340 -36.52 -101.38 -101.30
C SER A 340 -36.16 -101.55 -99.82
N PHE A 341 -36.71 -100.70 -98.94
CA PHE A 341 -36.49 -100.85 -97.49
C PHE A 341 -37.55 -101.79 -96.93
N TYR A 342 -37.15 -103.02 -96.58
CA TYR A 342 -38.05 -104.10 -96.13
C TYR A 342 -39.25 -104.33 -97.09
N GLY A 343 -39.03 -104.20 -98.40
CA GLY A 343 -40.05 -104.46 -99.42
C GLY A 343 -41.08 -103.33 -99.65
N ILE A 344 -40.91 -102.18 -98.98
CA ILE A 344 -41.77 -100.99 -99.13
C ILE A 344 -40.97 -99.87 -99.79
N LYS A 345 -41.49 -99.35 -100.90
CA LYS A 345 -40.98 -98.14 -101.56
C LYS A 345 -41.83 -96.96 -101.14
N ILE A 346 -41.20 -95.94 -100.56
CA ILE A 346 -41.84 -94.74 -100.02
C ILE A 346 -41.23 -93.53 -100.75
N ASN A 347 -42.04 -92.52 -101.07
CA ASN A 347 -41.51 -91.27 -101.63
C ASN A 347 -40.85 -90.43 -100.53
N LEU A 348 -39.54 -90.19 -100.65
CA LEU A 348 -38.73 -89.48 -99.64
C LEU A 348 -38.46 -88.01 -100.00
N ASP A 349 -38.99 -87.53 -101.12
CA ASP A 349 -38.81 -86.15 -101.58
C ASP A 349 -39.61 -85.15 -100.73
N GLU A 350 -40.74 -85.57 -100.15
CA GLU A 350 -41.60 -84.70 -99.32
C GLU A 350 -41.07 -84.49 -97.89
N ILE A 351 -40.10 -85.29 -97.45
CA ILE A 351 -39.52 -85.18 -96.10
C ILE A 351 -38.41 -84.12 -96.11
N LYS A 352 -38.70 -82.96 -95.52
CA LYS A 352 -37.76 -81.85 -95.30
C LYS A 352 -36.99 -82.01 -93.99
N LYS A 353 -36.24 -83.11 -93.85
CA LYS A 353 -35.27 -83.28 -92.77
C LYS A 353 -33.86 -83.08 -93.33
N ASN A 354 -33.19 -82.03 -92.89
CA ASN A 354 -31.73 -81.91 -93.03
C ASN A 354 -31.10 -82.65 -91.87
N ILE A 355 -30.41 -83.74 -92.16
CA ILE A 355 -29.61 -84.46 -91.18
C ILE A 355 -28.41 -83.57 -90.88
N LYS A 356 -28.27 -83.10 -89.63
CA LYS A 356 -27.12 -82.29 -89.23
C LYS A 356 -25.84 -83.08 -89.51
N THR A 357 -24.98 -82.54 -90.36
CA THR A 357 -23.69 -83.15 -90.66
C THR A 357 -22.72 -82.88 -89.50
N VAL A 358 -21.65 -83.67 -89.37
CA VAL A 358 -20.58 -83.42 -88.40
C VAL A 358 -20.06 -81.97 -88.51
N SER A 359 -19.99 -81.41 -89.72
CA SER A 359 -19.63 -80.01 -89.97
C SER A 359 -20.60 -78.99 -89.36
N ASP A 360 -21.90 -79.30 -89.26
CA ASP A 360 -22.91 -78.42 -88.66
C ASP A 360 -22.79 -78.41 -87.14
N TYR A 361 -22.48 -79.57 -86.54
CA TYR A 361 -22.22 -79.68 -85.11
C TYR A 361 -20.89 -79.00 -84.71
N GLU A 362 -19.88 -79.04 -85.57
CA GLU A 362 -18.64 -78.28 -85.38
C GLU A 362 -18.86 -76.76 -85.46
N ALA A 363 -19.70 -76.29 -86.39
CA ALA A 363 -20.13 -74.90 -86.46
C ALA A 363 -20.96 -74.46 -85.24
N GLU A 364 -21.81 -75.34 -84.71
CA GLU A 364 -22.57 -75.12 -83.47
C GLU A 364 -21.64 -75.06 -82.24
N ILE A 365 -20.61 -75.91 -82.16
CA ILE A 365 -19.57 -75.82 -81.13
C ILE A 365 -18.79 -74.50 -81.26
N ALA A 366 -18.47 -74.05 -82.47
CA ALA A 366 -17.77 -72.78 -82.69
C ALA A 366 -18.62 -71.59 -82.21
N SER A 367 -19.91 -71.53 -82.56
CA SER A 367 -20.79 -70.45 -82.13
C SER A 367 -21.07 -70.46 -80.61
N LEU A 368 -21.20 -71.64 -80.00
CA LEU A 368 -21.29 -71.78 -78.54
C LEU A 368 -19.99 -71.36 -77.84
N LYS A 369 -18.84 -71.63 -78.45
CA LYS A 369 -17.53 -71.19 -77.95
C LYS A 369 -17.40 -69.67 -78.01
N ASP A 370 -17.81 -69.05 -79.12
CA ASP A 370 -17.81 -67.59 -79.26
C ASP A 370 -18.73 -66.96 -78.22
N THR A 371 -19.94 -67.51 -78.02
CA THR A 371 -20.87 -67.05 -76.97
C THR A 371 -20.28 -67.23 -75.55
N SER A 372 -19.54 -68.32 -75.30
CA SER A 372 -18.87 -68.55 -74.02
C SER A 372 -17.70 -67.56 -73.78
N ASP A 373 -17.01 -67.18 -74.84
CA ASP A 373 -15.94 -66.18 -74.81
C ASP A 373 -16.49 -64.74 -74.69
N GLU A 374 -17.66 -64.45 -75.27
CA GLU A 374 -18.42 -63.22 -75.02
C GLU A 374 -18.82 -63.12 -73.55
N LYS A 375 -19.34 -64.20 -72.95
CA LYS A 375 -19.64 -64.23 -71.51
C LYS A 375 -18.38 -64.13 -70.63
N ARG A 376 -17.22 -64.59 -71.10
CA ARG A 376 -15.94 -64.34 -70.43
C ARG A 376 -15.57 -62.85 -70.49
N LEU A 377 -15.79 -62.20 -71.62
CA LEU A 377 -15.57 -60.77 -71.78
C LEU A 377 -16.52 -59.95 -70.88
N GLU A 378 -17.78 -60.33 -70.78
CA GLU A 378 -18.75 -59.71 -69.85
C GLU A 378 -18.28 -59.81 -68.39
N ILE A 379 -17.76 -60.96 -67.95
CA ILE A 379 -17.19 -61.11 -66.60
C ILE A 379 -16.03 -60.12 -66.37
N ASN A 380 -15.13 -60.01 -67.34
CA ASN A 380 -14.01 -59.07 -67.25
C ASN A 380 -14.49 -57.60 -67.22
N GLN A 381 -15.55 -57.27 -67.97
CA GLN A 381 -16.16 -55.94 -67.96
C GLN A 381 -16.85 -55.64 -66.62
N VAL A 382 -17.50 -56.63 -65.99
CA VAL A 382 -18.06 -56.49 -64.63
C VAL A 382 -16.94 -56.22 -63.61
N ASP A 383 -15.83 -56.96 -63.68
CA ASP A 383 -14.67 -56.75 -62.79
C ASP A 383 -14.04 -55.35 -63.01
N GLN A 384 -13.91 -54.89 -64.25
CA GLN A 384 -13.45 -53.52 -64.57
C GLN A 384 -14.40 -52.45 -64.04
N ARG A 385 -15.70 -52.59 -64.27
CA ARG A 385 -16.73 -51.66 -63.79
C ARG A 385 -16.77 -51.59 -62.26
N LEU A 386 -16.61 -52.74 -61.58
CA LEU A 386 -16.51 -52.79 -60.13
C LEU A 386 -15.27 -52.01 -59.65
N GLY A 387 -14.12 -52.21 -60.28
CA GLY A 387 -12.89 -51.46 -59.98
C GLY A 387 -13.08 -49.94 -60.10
N GLU A 388 -13.67 -49.47 -61.20
CA GLU A 388 -13.96 -48.05 -61.40
C GLU A 388 -14.95 -47.48 -60.38
N GLN A 389 -15.99 -48.23 -60.02
CA GLN A 389 -16.98 -47.80 -59.04
C GLN A 389 -16.39 -47.75 -57.63
N LEU A 390 -15.54 -48.71 -57.26
CA LEU A 390 -14.82 -48.70 -55.98
C LEU A 390 -13.82 -47.54 -55.91
N ASP A 391 -13.15 -47.20 -57.02
CA ASP A 391 -12.26 -46.04 -57.06
C ASP A 391 -13.00 -44.71 -56.99
N LYS A 392 -14.17 -44.59 -57.62
CA LYS A 392 -15.08 -43.43 -57.45
C LYS A 392 -15.54 -43.31 -56.00
N LEU A 393 -15.86 -44.43 -55.34
CA LEU A 393 -16.27 -44.46 -53.94
C LEU A 393 -15.13 -44.02 -53.02
N LYS A 394 -13.90 -44.53 -53.23
CA LYS A 394 -12.69 -44.10 -52.52
C LYS A 394 -12.43 -42.60 -52.69
N LYS A 395 -12.52 -42.08 -53.93
CA LYS A 395 -12.33 -40.65 -54.22
C LYS A 395 -13.38 -39.75 -53.56
N ARG A 396 -14.58 -40.26 -53.25
CA ARG A 396 -15.64 -39.50 -52.60
C ARG A 396 -15.50 -39.43 -51.08
N TYR A 397 -15.21 -40.55 -50.42
CA TYR A 397 -15.23 -40.65 -48.96
C TYR A 397 -13.86 -40.42 -48.31
N LEU A 398 -12.76 -40.86 -48.94
CA LEU A 398 -11.43 -40.77 -48.35
C LEU A 398 -10.95 -39.32 -48.11
N PRO A 399 -11.15 -38.36 -49.04
CA PRO A 399 -10.75 -36.97 -48.79
C PRO A 399 -11.49 -36.34 -47.61
N ARG A 400 -12.80 -36.59 -47.49
CA ARG A 400 -13.64 -36.06 -46.39
C ARG A 400 -13.24 -36.63 -45.03
N ILE A 401 -12.94 -37.93 -44.98
CA ILE A 401 -12.46 -38.57 -43.75
C ILE A 401 -11.09 -38.01 -43.34
N LYS A 402 -10.21 -37.74 -44.31
CA LYS A 402 -8.90 -37.11 -44.06
C LYS A 402 -9.05 -35.67 -43.56
N GLU A 403 -9.85 -34.87 -44.24
CA GLU A 403 -10.14 -33.48 -43.85
C GLU A 403 -10.71 -33.40 -42.43
N ASN A 404 -11.70 -34.22 -42.10
CA ASN A 404 -12.24 -34.29 -40.74
C ASN A 404 -11.19 -34.76 -39.71
N LYS A 405 -10.29 -35.69 -40.07
CA LYS A 405 -9.19 -36.12 -39.18
C LYS A 405 -8.17 -35.00 -38.94
N GLU A 406 -7.84 -34.23 -39.96
CA GLU A 406 -6.96 -33.06 -39.86
C GLU A 406 -7.61 -31.96 -38.99
N GLN A 407 -8.90 -31.70 -39.18
CA GLN A 407 -9.66 -30.77 -38.33
C GLN A 407 -9.73 -31.25 -36.88
N ILE A 408 -9.91 -32.54 -36.62
CA ILE A 408 -9.84 -33.11 -35.26
C ILE A 408 -8.47 -32.86 -34.63
N ILE A 409 -7.37 -33.08 -35.36
CA ILE A 409 -6.01 -32.83 -34.85
C ILE A 409 -5.83 -31.35 -34.52
N LYS A 410 -6.32 -30.45 -35.39
CA LYS A 410 -6.28 -29.00 -35.14
C LYS A 410 -7.08 -28.62 -33.89
N CYS A 411 -8.32 -29.08 -33.75
CA CYS A 411 -9.14 -28.81 -32.56
C CYS A 411 -8.52 -29.41 -31.29
N GLN A 412 -7.85 -30.57 -31.37
CA GLN A 412 -7.13 -31.15 -30.23
C GLN A 412 -5.92 -30.31 -29.82
N TYR A 413 -5.19 -29.76 -30.80
CA TYR A 413 -4.12 -28.81 -30.54
C TYR A 413 -4.65 -27.54 -29.87
N ASP A 414 -5.70 -26.92 -30.43
CA ASP A 414 -6.33 -25.73 -29.87
C ASP A 414 -6.81 -25.98 -28.43
N LEU A 415 -7.44 -27.13 -28.17
CA LEU A 415 -7.85 -27.56 -26.83
C LEU A 415 -6.67 -27.64 -25.86
N SER A 416 -5.54 -28.20 -26.29
CA SER A 416 -4.33 -28.25 -25.46
C SER A 416 -3.79 -26.86 -25.15
N GLN A 417 -3.85 -25.93 -26.12
CA GLN A 417 -3.45 -24.54 -25.94
C GLN A 417 -4.38 -23.80 -24.97
N TYR A 418 -5.69 -23.92 -25.12
CA TYR A 418 -6.66 -23.33 -24.18
C TYR A 418 -6.47 -23.86 -22.77
N LYS A 419 -6.17 -25.14 -22.61
CA LYS A 419 -5.86 -25.73 -21.30
C LYS A 419 -4.60 -25.11 -20.68
N ILE A 420 -3.51 -25.02 -21.44
CA ILE A 420 -2.27 -24.39 -20.97
C ILE A 420 -2.50 -22.90 -20.62
N ALA A 421 -3.29 -22.18 -21.44
CA ALA A 421 -3.64 -20.79 -21.19
C ALA A 421 -4.50 -20.63 -19.92
N SER A 422 -5.49 -21.50 -19.71
CA SER A 422 -6.31 -21.55 -18.49
C SER A 422 -5.47 -21.87 -17.25
N ASP A 423 -4.58 -22.87 -17.32
CA ASP A 423 -3.67 -23.23 -16.23
C ASP A 423 -2.72 -22.06 -15.88
N LYS A 424 -2.19 -21.35 -16.88
CA LYS A 424 -1.36 -20.17 -16.68
C LYS A 424 -2.15 -19.02 -16.03
N ALA A 425 -3.35 -18.74 -16.52
CA ALA A 425 -4.21 -17.70 -15.94
C ALA A 425 -4.64 -18.04 -14.50
N ASN A 426 -4.84 -19.32 -14.17
CA ASN A 426 -5.07 -19.78 -12.80
C ASN A 426 -3.86 -19.55 -11.89
N LEU A 427 -2.64 -19.80 -12.36
CA LEU A 427 -1.43 -19.49 -11.59
C LEU A 427 -1.26 -17.98 -11.35
N GLU A 428 -1.56 -17.16 -12.35
CA GLU A 428 -1.57 -15.70 -12.23
C GLU A 428 -2.64 -15.22 -11.22
N LEU A 429 -3.83 -15.80 -11.26
CA LEU A 429 -4.92 -15.55 -10.31
C LEU A 429 -4.49 -15.88 -8.88
N ASP A 430 -3.90 -17.05 -8.64
CA ASP A 430 -3.40 -17.46 -7.33
C ASP A 430 -2.29 -16.51 -6.83
N GLY A 431 -1.39 -16.11 -7.72
CA GLY A 431 -0.35 -15.12 -7.43
C GLY A 431 -0.92 -13.76 -7.01
N LEU A 432 -1.91 -13.26 -7.76
CA LEU A 432 -2.60 -12.00 -7.45
C LEU A 432 -3.39 -12.07 -6.14
N GLN A 433 -4.04 -13.21 -5.85
CA GLN A 433 -4.74 -13.40 -4.58
C GLN A 433 -3.78 -13.40 -3.39
N ARG A 434 -2.66 -14.13 -3.47
CA ARG A 434 -1.64 -14.09 -2.41
C ARG A 434 -1.08 -12.70 -2.22
N LYS A 435 -0.79 -11.98 -3.32
CA LYS A 435 -0.29 -10.61 -3.27
C LYS A 435 -1.32 -9.66 -2.63
N ALA A 436 -2.60 -9.78 -2.98
CA ALA A 436 -3.67 -9.01 -2.37
C ALA A 436 -3.81 -9.27 -0.86
N GLU A 437 -3.64 -10.51 -0.41
CA GLU A 437 -3.63 -10.87 1.01
C GLU A 437 -2.39 -10.34 1.74
N GLU A 438 -1.22 -10.45 1.11
CA GLU A 438 0.04 -9.95 1.64
C GLU A 438 0.05 -8.43 1.77
N ASP A 439 -0.37 -7.71 0.73
CA ASP A 439 -0.47 -6.24 0.75
C ASP A 439 -1.48 -5.78 1.81
N LYS A 440 -2.64 -6.45 1.91
CA LYS A 440 -3.62 -6.18 2.97
C LYS A 440 -3.02 -6.40 4.35
N LYS A 441 -2.27 -7.48 4.54
CA LYS A 441 -1.61 -7.79 5.82
C LYS A 441 -0.55 -6.74 6.14
N ASN A 442 0.31 -6.39 5.19
CA ASN A 442 1.35 -5.38 5.35
C ASN A 442 0.77 -4.01 5.74
N HIS A 443 -0.31 -3.59 5.07
CA HIS A 443 -0.99 -2.33 5.39
C HIS A 443 -1.67 -2.37 6.78
N LEU A 444 -2.22 -3.52 7.17
CA LEU A 444 -2.77 -3.71 8.53
C LEU A 444 -1.67 -3.67 9.58
N ASP A 445 -0.53 -4.32 9.34
CA ASP A 445 0.60 -4.36 10.25
C ASP A 445 1.21 -2.96 10.43
N GLU A 446 1.39 -2.20 9.34
CA GLU A 446 1.85 -0.82 9.39
C GLU A 446 0.92 0.08 10.22
N ILE A 447 -0.39 0.00 9.98
CA ILE A 447 -1.39 0.77 10.73
C ILE A 447 -1.45 0.35 12.20
N ASN A 448 -1.35 -0.94 12.50
CA ASN A 448 -1.31 -1.41 13.88
C ASN A 448 -0.06 -0.87 14.60
N GLN A 449 1.11 -0.85 13.94
CA GLN A 449 2.31 -0.22 14.51
C GLN A 449 2.12 1.28 14.77
N GLN A 450 1.44 2.01 13.88
CA GLN A 450 1.11 3.43 14.11
C GLN A 450 0.14 3.60 15.28
N ILE A 451 -0.88 2.74 15.41
CA ILE A 451 -1.81 2.73 16.54
C ILE A 451 -1.07 2.46 17.85
N ASP A 452 -0.17 1.47 17.88
CA ASP A 452 0.60 1.12 19.08
C ASP A 452 1.50 2.29 19.51
N LYS A 453 2.19 2.93 18.57
CA LYS A 453 2.98 4.15 18.83
C LYS A 453 2.12 5.27 19.41
N ALA A 454 0.96 5.54 18.81
CA ALA A 454 0.03 6.57 19.30
C ALA A 454 -0.56 6.22 20.68
N GLN A 455 -0.77 4.94 20.97
CA GLN A 455 -1.25 4.47 22.28
C GLN A 455 -0.18 4.65 23.36
N VAL A 456 1.10 4.37 23.05
CA VAL A 456 2.22 4.67 23.96
C VAL A 456 2.30 6.18 24.22
N ALA A 457 2.23 7.00 23.17
CA ALA A 457 2.23 8.46 23.29
C ALA A 457 1.06 8.97 24.15
N LYS A 458 -0.12 8.36 24.05
CA LYS A 458 -1.29 8.66 24.90
C LYS A 458 -1.01 8.36 26.38
N VAL A 459 -0.38 7.22 26.68
CA VAL A 459 -0.02 6.86 28.07
C VAL A 459 1.01 7.83 28.63
N GLU A 460 2.01 8.22 27.83
CA GLU A 460 3.02 9.20 28.23
C GLU A 460 2.42 10.59 28.48
N ALA A 461 1.58 11.08 27.56
CA ALA A 461 0.87 12.34 27.73
C ALA A 461 -0.07 12.33 28.96
N ARG A 462 -0.68 11.16 29.26
CA ARG A 462 -1.48 11.01 30.48
C ARG A 462 -0.63 11.06 31.74
N LYS A 463 0.52 10.38 31.75
CA LYS A 463 1.48 10.45 32.88
C LYS A 463 2.00 11.88 33.09
N GLU A 464 2.24 12.63 32.02
CA GLU A 464 2.62 14.04 32.10
C GLU A 464 1.53 14.87 32.78
N LEU A 465 0.27 14.70 32.37
CA LEU A 465 -0.88 15.36 32.99
C LEU A 465 -1.02 15.00 34.48
N ASP A 466 -0.97 13.71 34.82
CA ASP A 466 -1.08 13.23 36.19
C ASP A 466 0.10 13.78 37.04
N SER A 467 1.31 13.90 36.48
CA SER A 467 2.46 14.51 37.17
C SER A 467 2.27 16.00 37.46
N ILE A 468 1.66 16.76 36.53
CA ILE A 468 1.34 18.18 36.73
C ILE A 468 0.30 18.33 37.85
N GLU A 469 -0.71 17.46 37.88
CA GLU A 469 -1.73 17.44 38.95
C GLU A 469 -1.11 17.11 40.31
N ASP A 470 -0.27 16.08 40.38
CA ASP A 470 0.48 15.70 41.58
C ASP A 470 1.39 16.84 42.09
N GLN A 471 2.10 17.54 41.19
CA GLN A 471 2.95 18.68 41.56
C GLN A 471 2.12 19.85 42.09
N THR A 472 0.96 20.11 41.48
CA THR A 472 0.03 21.15 41.92
C THR A 472 -0.48 20.83 43.32
N GLU A 473 -0.91 19.59 43.55
CA GLU A 473 -1.42 19.16 44.85
C GLU A 473 -0.33 19.18 45.92
N LYS A 474 0.89 18.71 45.62
CA LYS A 474 2.03 18.79 46.56
C LYS A 474 2.36 20.22 46.95
N LYS A 475 2.34 21.17 46.02
CA LYS A 475 2.58 22.60 46.32
C LYS A 475 1.47 23.19 47.20
N ILE A 476 0.20 22.85 46.94
CA ILE A 476 -0.94 23.27 47.78
C ILE A 476 -0.82 22.67 49.18
N GLN A 477 -0.54 21.37 49.31
CA GLN A 477 -0.37 20.70 50.60
C GLN A 477 0.82 21.27 51.39
N ALA A 478 1.94 21.58 50.74
CA ALA A 478 3.09 22.22 51.37
C ALA A 478 2.71 23.60 51.94
N LYS A 479 1.98 24.42 51.17
CA LYS A 479 1.48 25.71 51.65
C LYS A 479 0.47 25.57 52.78
N GLN A 480 -0.38 24.55 52.75
CA GLN A 480 -1.32 24.29 53.83
C GLN A 480 -0.62 23.87 55.13
N LYS A 481 0.44 23.06 55.05
CA LYS A 481 1.29 22.73 56.22
C LYS A 481 2.04 23.97 56.76
N GLU A 482 2.52 24.84 55.89
CA GLU A 482 3.15 26.10 56.28
C GLU A 482 2.17 27.01 57.03
N LYS A 483 0.91 27.10 56.55
CA LYS A 483 -0.18 27.84 57.21
C LYS A 483 -0.44 27.29 58.61
N THR A 484 -0.61 25.98 58.76
CA THR A 484 -0.90 25.37 60.06
C THR A 484 0.24 25.58 61.05
N ALA A 485 1.50 25.44 60.60
CA ALA A 485 2.67 25.68 61.45
C ALA A 485 2.76 27.14 61.93
N LYS A 486 2.50 28.12 61.04
CA LYS A 486 2.48 29.55 61.41
C LYS A 486 1.36 29.87 62.40
N ILE A 487 0.17 29.27 62.24
CA ILE A 487 -0.95 29.43 63.17
C ILE A 487 -0.60 28.83 64.54
N GLU A 488 0.00 27.63 64.58
CA GLU A 488 0.40 26.98 65.82
C GLU A 488 1.47 27.78 66.58
N GLU A 489 2.46 28.33 65.87
CA GLU A 489 3.51 29.15 66.49
C GLU A 489 2.93 30.44 67.11
N GLN A 490 2.08 31.15 66.36
CA GLN A 490 1.40 32.34 66.87
C GLN A 490 0.42 32.02 68.02
N GLN A 491 -0.25 30.87 67.96
CA GLN A 491 -1.11 30.40 69.05
C GLN A 491 -0.30 30.15 70.33
N LYS A 492 0.88 29.52 70.24
CA LYS A 492 1.79 29.33 71.39
C LYS A 492 2.25 30.65 71.98
N GLN A 493 2.59 31.64 71.15
CA GLN A 493 2.97 32.97 71.61
C GLN A 493 1.81 33.67 72.32
N PHE A 494 0.61 33.63 71.73
CA PHE A 494 -0.61 34.16 72.36
C PHE A 494 -0.89 33.51 73.72
N ASP A 495 -0.84 32.17 73.80
CA ASP A 495 -1.10 31.44 75.04
C ASP A 495 -0.05 31.73 76.11
N SER A 496 1.23 31.88 75.72
CA SER A 496 2.31 32.28 76.63
C SER A 496 2.10 33.69 77.20
N SER A 497 1.78 34.67 76.35
CA SER A 497 1.49 36.05 76.77
C SER A 497 0.24 36.13 77.65
N LYS A 498 -0.80 35.35 77.33
CA LYS A 498 -2.00 35.23 78.16
C LYS A 498 -1.67 34.70 79.56
N SER A 499 -0.91 33.60 79.65
CA SER A 499 -0.50 33.05 80.95
C SER A 499 0.36 34.03 81.76
N GLN A 500 1.25 34.79 81.12
CA GLN A 500 2.04 35.83 81.79
C GLN A 500 1.16 36.96 82.33
N MET A 501 0.15 37.42 81.57
CA MET A 501 -0.79 38.45 82.03
C MET A 501 -1.67 37.95 83.19
N GLU A 502 -2.18 36.71 83.12
CA GLU A 502 -2.97 36.10 84.21
C GLU A 502 -2.14 35.92 85.49
N LEU A 503 -0.87 35.51 85.36
CA LEU A 503 0.06 35.43 86.48
C LEU A 503 0.35 36.82 87.07
N ALA A 504 0.56 37.83 86.22
CA ALA A 504 0.79 39.20 86.66
C ALA A 504 -0.41 39.80 87.41
N VAL A 505 -1.64 39.52 86.99
CA VAL A 505 -2.87 39.91 87.72
C VAL A 505 -2.95 39.17 89.07
N THR A 506 -2.59 37.89 89.11
CA THR A 506 -2.61 37.07 90.34
C THR A 506 -1.57 37.53 91.35
N ASN A 507 -0.34 37.79 90.90
CA ASN A 507 0.73 38.37 91.72
C ASN A 507 0.33 39.75 92.24
N LYS A 508 -0.23 40.62 91.38
CA LYS A 508 -0.68 41.94 91.80
C LYS A 508 -1.80 41.87 92.84
N LYS A 509 -2.71 40.91 92.73
CA LYS A 509 -3.76 40.66 93.73
C LYS A 509 -3.18 40.28 95.08
N SER A 510 -2.16 39.41 95.08
CA SER A 510 -1.46 39.00 96.30
C SER A 510 -0.68 40.17 96.92
N GLU A 511 0.04 40.95 96.11
CA GLU A 511 0.74 42.16 96.56
C GLU A 511 -0.22 43.20 97.15
N THR A 512 -1.36 43.46 96.50
CA THR A 512 -2.37 44.37 97.01
C THR A 512 -2.98 43.86 98.32
N ALA A 513 -3.20 42.54 98.46
CA ALA A 513 -3.69 41.97 99.71
C ALA A 513 -2.69 42.14 100.87
N VAL A 514 -1.40 41.85 100.63
CA VAL A 514 -0.33 42.06 101.61
C VAL A 514 -0.16 43.53 101.95
N ALA A 515 -0.23 44.43 100.96
CA ALA A 515 -0.16 45.87 101.18
C ALA A 515 -1.37 46.41 101.96
N VAL A 516 -2.58 45.87 101.74
CA VAL A 516 -3.77 46.21 102.53
C VAL A 516 -3.64 45.71 103.97
N GLU A 517 -3.09 44.51 104.19
CA GLU A 517 -2.82 44.02 105.55
C GLU A 517 -1.73 44.82 106.26
N ALA A 518 -0.66 45.19 105.55
CA ALA A 518 0.39 46.06 106.06
C ALA A 518 -0.16 47.45 106.39
N LEU A 519 -0.97 48.07 105.53
CA LEU A 519 -1.61 49.36 105.81
C LEU A 519 -2.61 49.29 106.97
N ARG A 520 -3.27 48.15 107.20
CA ARG A 520 -4.10 47.94 108.40
C ARG A 520 -3.25 47.78 109.67
N ALA A 521 -2.08 47.15 109.56
CA ALA A 521 -1.13 47.04 110.66
C ALA A 521 -0.46 48.40 110.98
N ASP A 522 -0.07 49.16 109.95
CA ASP A 522 0.49 50.50 110.04
C ASP A 522 -0.57 51.51 110.48
N GLN A 523 -1.84 51.37 110.09
CA GLN A 523 -2.95 52.13 110.69
C GLN A 523 -2.98 51.94 112.21
N ASN A 524 -2.78 50.72 112.69
CA ASN A 524 -2.76 50.42 114.13
C ASN A 524 -1.50 50.96 114.82
N LYS A 525 -0.35 50.98 114.12
CA LYS A 525 0.95 51.44 114.63
C LYS A 525 1.13 52.97 114.57
N GLU A 526 0.65 53.61 113.51
CA GLU A 526 0.70 55.08 113.29
C GLU A 526 -0.31 55.82 114.19
N LEU A 527 -1.34 55.11 114.69
CA LEU A 527 -2.18 55.57 115.81
C LEU A 527 -1.42 55.56 117.16
N GLU A 528 -0.32 54.80 117.30
CA GLU A 528 0.50 54.71 118.52
C GLU A 528 1.72 55.66 118.53
N ASP A 529 2.33 56.04 117.39
CA ASP A 529 3.72 56.55 117.37
C ASP A 529 4.02 58.00 116.91
N LYS A 530 3.05 58.88 116.57
CA LYS A 530 3.24 60.35 116.28
C LYS A 530 4.67 60.86 115.91
N GLY A 531 5.02 61.15 114.64
CA GLY A 531 6.19 62.01 114.33
C GLY A 531 6.85 61.81 112.95
N ALA A 532 6.95 62.86 112.13
CA ALA A 532 7.25 62.82 110.68
C ALA A 532 8.76 62.69 110.30
N ASP A 533 9.06 61.80 109.35
CA ASP A 533 10.41 61.44 108.87
C ASP A 533 10.81 62.20 107.59
N THR A 534 11.90 62.97 107.68
CA THR A 534 12.44 63.82 106.61
C THR A 534 13.56 63.16 105.79
N GLN A 535 13.98 61.92 106.11
CA GLN A 535 14.97 61.19 105.30
C GLN A 535 14.37 60.61 104.01
N GLN A 536 13.07 60.34 104.01
CA GLN A 536 12.36 59.73 102.89
C GLN A 536 12.21 60.69 101.69
N ILE A 537 12.09 61.99 101.96
CA ILE A 537 11.95 63.05 100.94
C ILE A 537 13.23 63.16 100.07
N ASN A 538 14.41 63.02 100.67
CA ASN A 538 15.69 63.13 99.96
C ASN A 538 15.99 61.91 99.06
N LEU A 539 15.56 60.71 99.45
CA LEU A 539 15.65 59.50 98.63
C LEU A 539 14.75 59.56 97.39
N LEU A 540 13.56 60.17 97.52
CA LEU A 540 12.62 60.36 96.41
C LEU A 540 13.18 61.34 95.36
N GLN A 541 13.87 62.40 95.78
CA GLN A 541 14.52 63.35 94.86
C GLN A 541 15.68 62.75 94.05
N ALA A 542 16.46 61.83 94.63
CA ALA A 542 17.57 61.18 93.92
C ALA A 542 17.06 60.22 92.82
N LYS A 543 15.96 59.51 93.08
CA LYS A 543 15.31 58.64 92.08
C LYS A 543 14.72 59.42 90.92
N LEU A 544 14.15 60.59 91.19
CA LEU A 544 13.56 61.46 90.16
C LEU A 544 14.60 61.96 89.15
N ARG A 545 15.81 62.31 89.60
CA ARG A 545 16.93 62.72 88.71
C ARG A 545 17.46 61.59 87.82
N ALA A 546 17.46 60.34 88.30
CA ALA A 546 17.89 59.18 87.51
C ALA A 546 16.90 58.87 86.37
N ILE A 547 15.60 59.01 86.64
CA ILE A 547 14.53 58.83 85.65
C ILE A 547 14.62 59.91 84.55
N GLU A 548 14.91 61.16 84.92
CA GLU A 548 15.08 62.27 83.95
C GLU A 548 16.28 62.05 82.99
N ALA A 549 17.39 61.50 83.48
CA ALA A 549 18.56 61.21 82.66
C ALA A 549 18.29 60.11 81.61
N GLU A 550 17.54 59.07 81.98
CA GLU A 550 17.17 57.97 81.07
C GLU A 550 16.13 58.43 80.03
N LEU A 551 15.18 59.29 80.41
CA LEU A 551 14.21 59.88 79.50
C LEU A 551 14.87 60.74 78.42
N LYS A 552 15.95 61.46 78.76
CA LYS A 552 16.73 62.26 77.80
C LYS A 552 17.48 61.38 76.78
N TYR A 553 18.09 60.28 77.22
CA TYR A 553 18.74 59.31 76.32
C TYR A 553 17.76 58.69 75.30
N ILE A 554 16.53 58.42 75.73
CA ILE A 554 15.44 57.90 74.89
C ILE A 554 15.04 58.93 73.82
N GLU A 555 15.04 60.22 74.17
CA GLU A 555 14.68 61.31 73.26
C GLU A 555 15.74 61.50 72.17
N ASP A 556 17.03 61.48 72.54
CA ASP A 556 18.17 61.61 71.61
C ASP A 556 18.25 60.45 70.59
N ASN A 557 17.76 59.25 70.93
CA ASN A 557 17.78 58.06 70.05
C ASN A 557 16.45 57.77 69.34
N SER A 558 15.44 58.64 69.50
CA SER A 558 14.10 58.46 68.95
C SER A 558 14.08 58.46 67.41
N GLU A 559 14.89 59.32 66.78
CA GLU A 559 14.97 59.43 65.30
C GLU A 559 15.60 58.18 64.67
N LEU A 560 16.63 57.61 65.31
CA LEU A 560 17.25 56.36 64.87
C LEU A 560 16.26 55.19 64.93
N ALA A 561 15.48 55.10 66.01
CA ALA A 561 14.44 54.09 66.16
C ALA A 561 13.29 54.23 65.15
N PHE A 562 12.94 55.47 64.77
CA PHE A 562 11.97 55.73 63.72
C PHE A 562 12.47 55.24 62.35
N ASN A 563 13.70 55.57 61.98
CA ASN A 563 14.31 55.13 60.73
C ASN A 563 14.44 53.59 60.67
N TYR A 564 14.84 52.95 61.77
CA TYR A 564 14.84 51.48 61.86
C TYR A 564 13.44 50.87 61.69
N LYS A 565 12.40 51.42 62.35
CA LYS A 565 11.03 50.90 62.20
C LYS A 565 10.52 51.05 60.77
N LYS A 566 10.90 52.13 60.08
CA LYS A 566 10.59 52.35 58.66
C LYS A 566 11.30 51.34 57.76
N ASP A 567 12.62 51.22 57.87
CA ASP A 567 13.42 50.31 57.05
C ASP A 567 13.10 48.84 57.35
N LYS A 568 12.73 48.53 58.60
CA LYS A 568 12.22 47.21 58.98
C LYS A 568 10.95 46.86 58.21
N LYS A 569 9.98 47.77 58.15
CA LYS A 569 8.70 47.56 57.46
C LYS A 569 8.84 47.52 55.92
N GLU A 570 9.71 48.36 55.36
CA GLU A 570 9.84 48.54 53.91
C GLU A 570 10.84 47.56 53.26
N LEU A 571 11.91 47.18 53.97
CA LEU A 571 13.01 46.37 53.46
C LEU A 571 13.17 45.03 54.20
N LEU A 572 13.35 45.04 55.53
CA LEU A 572 13.76 43.83 56.29
C LEU A 572 12.64 42.79 56.40
N ASP A 573 11.45 43.19 56.82
CA ASP A 573 10.29 42.29 56.95
C ASP A 573 9.82 41.77 55.57
N ARG A 574 10.20 42.45 54.49
CA ARG A 574 9.90 42.07 53.10
C ARG A 574 10.99 41.25 52.41
N MET A 575 12.06 40.86 53.11
CA MET A 575 13.16 40.09 52.52
C MET A 575 12.69 38.76 51.92
N ASP A 576 11.79 38.04 52.61
CA ASP A 576 11.23 36.78 52.11
C ASP A 576 10.39 37.00 50.84
N TYR A 577 9.63 38.10 50.79
CA TYR A 577 8.90 38.51 49.60
C TYR A 577 9.84 38.80 48.43
N PHE A 578 10.91 39.56 48.63
CA PHE A 578 11.88 39.85 47.57
C PHE A 578 12.63 38.59 47.11
N SER A 579 12.95 37.67 48.01
CA SER A 579 13.54 36.36 47.66
C SER A 579 12.58 35.54 46.82
N LEU A 580 11.30 35.46 47.23
CA LEU A 580 10.27 34.74 46.49
C LEU A 580 10.07 35.35 45.08
N GLN A 581 10.02 36.68 44.95
CA GLN A 581 9.90 37.34 43.65
C GLN A 581 11.11 37.08 42.75
N ARG A 582 12.33 37.12 43.31
CA ARG A 582 13.56 36.74 42.58
C ARG A 582 13.47 35.30 42.07
N ASP A 583 13.05 34.36 42.93
CA ASP A 583 13.00 32.94 42.59
C ASP A 583 11.89 32.64 41.55
N LEU A 584 10.74 33.32 41.65
CA LEU A 584 9.68 33.27 40.64
C LEU A 584 10.15 33.79 39.28
N LEU A 585 10.90 34.91 39.25
CA LEU A 585 11.47 35.43 38.01
C LEU A 585 12.55 34.50 37.45
N ASP A 586 13.32 33.81 38.31
CA ASP A 586 14.30 32.81 37.89
C ASP A 586 13.64 31.56 37.29
N GLU A 587 12.56 31.06 37.90
CA GLU A 587 11.73 29.99 37.33
C GLU A 587 11.13 30.39 35.98
N LYS A 588 10.57 31.61 35.86
CA LYS A 588 10.05 32.13 34.59
C LYS A 588 11.13 32.22 33.50
N LEU A 589 12.34 32.65 33.86
CA LEU A 589 13.46 32.69 32.92
C LEU A 589 13.84 31.28 32.43
N LYS A 590 13.85 30.28 33.33
CA LYS A 590 14.08 28.87 32.96
C LYS A 590 12.98 28.32 32.07
N GLU A 591 11.71 28.61 32.40
CA GLU A 591 10.56 28.15 31.61
C GLU A 591 10.58 28.74 30.19
N ILE A 592 10.82 30.05 30.05
CA ILE A 592 10.91 30.69 28.73
C ILE A 592 12.12 30.15 27.95
N ALA A 593 13.25 29.88 28.61
CA ALA A 593 14.40 29.24 27.96
C ALA A 593 14.08 27.82 27.46
N SER A 594 13.36 27.01 28.24
CA SER A 594 12.91 25.67 27.82
C SER A 594 11.95 25.76 26.63
N ARG A 595 10.90 26.60 26.71
CA ARG A 595 9.94 26.80 25.61
C ARG A 595 10.64 27.26 24.32
N GLN A 596 11.63 28.14 24.44
CA GLN A 596 12.42 28.59 23.29
C GLN A 596 13.28 27.47 22.69
N ALA A 597 13.87 26.60 23.52
CA ALA A 597 14.62 25.45 23.03
C ALA A 597 13.73 24.48 22.23
N ASP A 598 12.52 24.21 22.71
CA ASP A 598 11.54 23.38 22.01
C ASP A 598 11.07 24.03 20.71
N GLN A 599 10.80 25.33 20.72
CA GLN A 599 10.43 26.08 19.52
C GLN A 599 11.56 26.08 18.48
N GLN A 600 12.81 26.23 18.91
CA GLN A 600 13.98 26.15 18.02
C GLN A 600 14.20 24.75 17.46
N ARG A 601 13.85 23.67 18.19
CA ARG A 601 13.88 22.31 17.64
C ARG A 601 12.84 22.16 16.54
N LYS A 602 11.59 22.52 16.81
CA LYS A 602 10.50 22.47 15.80
C LYS A 602 10.82 23.27 14.54
N GLN A 603 11.36 24.48 14.70
CA GLN A 603 11.78 25.32 13.57
C GLN A 603 12.95 24.72 12.78
N ARG A 604 13.89 24.02 13.45
CA ARG A 604 14.97 23.31 12.78
C ARG A 604 14.44 22.11 11.99
N ASP A 605 13.54 21.33 12.58
CA ASP A 605 12.92 20.19 11.91
C ASP A 605 12.14 20.64 10.66
N GLU A 606 11.38 21.76 10.76
CA GLU A 606 10.70 22.38 9.62
C GLU A 606 11.68 22.82 8.53
N GLN A 607 12.79 23.47 8.91
CA GLN A 607 13.83 23.89 7.97
C GLN A 607 14.53 22.71 7.29
N GLU A 608 14.77 21.62 8.02
CA GLU A 608 15.38 20.41 7.48
C GLU A 608 14.46 19.74 6.45
N LEU A 609 13.15 19.66 6.74
CA LEU A 609 12.15 19.15 5.79
C LEU A 609 12.12 19.99 4.51
N ILE A 610 12.10 21.32 4.63
CA ILE A 610 12.13 22.23 3.47
C ILE A 610 13.44 22.04 2.70
N HIS A 611 14.58 21.91 3.39
CA HIS A 611 15.87 21.72 2.75
C HIS A 611 15.95 20.40 1.96
N VAL A 612 15.47 19.30 2.54
CA VAL A 612 15.41 17.99 1.87
C VAL A 612 14.54 18.08 0.62
N HIS A 613 13.41 18.78 0.68
CA HIS A 613 12.54 18.94 -0.48
C HIS A 613 13.17 19.80 -1.58
N ILE A 614 13.83 20.90 -1.22
CA ILE A 614 14.63 21.71 -2.15
C ILE A 614 15.71 20.87 -2.83
N ASP A 615 16.43 20.03 -2.07
CA ASP A 615 17.50 19.19 -2.61
C ASP A 615 16.95 18.11 -3.56
N GLN A 616 15.76 17.56 -3.30
CA GLN A 616 15.06 16.67 -4.22
C GLN A 616 14.70 17.37 -5.52
N LEU A 617 14.08 18.55 -5.44
CA LEU A 617 13.73 19.35 -6.62
C LEU A 617 14.98 19.71 -7.44
N LYS A 618 16.08 20.11 -6.78
CA LYS A 618 17.36 20.39 -7.46
C LYS A 618 17.93 19.17 -8.17
N LYS A 619 17.82 17.97 -7.59
CA LYS A 619 18.24 16.72 -8.25
C LYS A 619 17.39 16.40 -9.47
N GLU A 620 16.07 16.60 -9.40
CA GLU A 620 15.17 16.38 -10.52
C GLU A 620 15.44 17.36 -11.67
N ILE A 621 15.62 18.64 -11.34
CA ILE A 621 16.00 19.68 -12.31
C ILE A 621 17.33 19.34 -12.97
N ALA A 622 18.36 19.00 -12.18
CA ALA A 622 19.67 18.63 -12.70
C ALA A 622 19.62 17.41 -13.63
N ALA A 623 18.74 16.43 -13.36
CA ALA A 623 18.55 15.28 -14.24
C ALA A 623 17.93 15.67 -15.59
N ILE A 624 16.99 16.63 -15.59
CA ILE A 624 16.39 17.17 -16.82
C ILE A 624 17.41 18.01 -17.59
N GLU A 625 18.18 18.85 -16.90
CA GLU A 625 19.26 19.64 -17.52
C GLU A 625 20.33 18.74 -18.15
N GLU A 626 20.66 17.62 -17.52
CA GLU A 626 21.56 16.61 -18.07
C GLU A 626 20.99 15.97 -19.34
N ASP A 627 19.71 15.57 -19.34
CA ASP A 627 19.01 15.07 -20.54
C ASP A 627 19.11 16.10 -21.69
N SER A 628 18.86 17.38 -21.40
CA SER A 628 18.93 18.49 -22.37
C SER A 628 20.35 18.74 -22.89
N ARG A 629 21.37 18.63 -22.02
CA ARG A 629 22.79 18.77 -22.39
C ARG A 629 23.23 17.62 -23.30
N GLN A 630 22.93 16.38 -22.91
CA GLN A 630 23.24 15.19 -23.71
C GLN A 630 22.55 15.24 -25.06
N PHE A 631 21.32 15.75 -25.12
CA PHE A 631 20.64 15.96 -26.39
C PHE A 631 21.34 17.01 -27.26
N ALA A 632 21.81 18.12 -26.66
CA ALA A 632 22.55 19.13 -27.39
C ALA A 632 23.86 18.58 -28.00
N GLU A 633 24.56 17.69 -27.30
CA GLU A 633 25.73 16.95 -27.79
C GLU A 633 25.33 15.95 -28.89
N PHE A 634 24.26 15.19 -28.67
CA PHE A 634 23.74 14.22 -29.64
C PHE A 634 23.38 14.86 -30.99
N ARG A 635 22.86 16.09 -31.01
CA ARG A 635 22.58 16.83 -32.25
C ARG A 635 23.80 17.03 -33.15
N GLN A 636 25.01 16.94 -32.61
CA GLN A 636 26.26 17.08 -33.35
C GLN A 636 26.76 15.74 -33.92
N THR A 637 26.16 14.62 -33.55
CA THR A 637 26.57 13.29 -34.01
C THR A 637 25.93 12.89 -35.35
N ASP A 638 26.63 12.05 -36.11
CA ASP A 638 26.16 11.51 -37.40
C ASP A 638 24.83 10.77 -37.30
N ALA A 639 24.56 10.14 -36.15
CA ALA A 639 23.31 9.46 -35.87
C ALA A 639 22.09 10.41 -35.93
N TYR A 640 22.28 11.68 -35.55
CA TYR A 640 21.24 12.70 -35.62
C TYR A 640 21.22 13.40 -36.98
N THR A 641 22.38 13.86 -37.47
CA THR A 641 22.48 14.65 -38.71
C THR A 641 22.03 13.89 -39.95
N ASN A 642 22.26 12.56 -40.01
CA ASN A 642 21.80 11.73 -41.12
C ASN A 642 20.28 11.40 -41.06
N HIS A 643 19.61 11.73 -39.96
CA HIS A 643 18.23 11.33 -39.67
C HIS A 643 17.34 12.47 -39.16
N ILE A 644 17.68 13.73 -39.44
CA ILE A 644 16.97 14.94 -38.96
C ILE A 644 15.45 14.84 -39.18
N ALA A 645 15.02 14.39 -40.36
CA ALA A 645 13.60 14.27 -40.70
C ALA A 645 12.78 13.39 -39.73
N LEU A 646 13.41 12.38 -39.11
CA LEU A 646 12.76 11.50 -38.13
C LEU A 646 12.48 12.22 -36.81
N PHE A 647 13.30 13.20 -36.46
CA PHE A 647 13.13 14.03 -35.26
C PHE A 647 12.21 15.22 -35.52
N GLU A 648 11.90 15.57 -36.77
CA GLU A 648 10.96 16.64 -37.13
C GLU A 648 9.50 16.16 -37.20
N GLN A 649 9.26 14.90 -37.56
CA GLN A 649 7.91 14.32 -37.61
C GLN A 649 7.27 14.22 -36.20
N ARG A 650 5.96 14.49 -36.10
CA ARG A 650 5.15 14.21 -34.91
C ARG A 650 4.62 12.79 -35.03
N ASN A 651 5.40 11.82 -34.59
CA ASN A 651 4.95 10.44 -34.55
C ASN A 651 4.24 10.22 -33.21
N GLY A 652 3.00 9.73 -33.25
CA GLY A 652 2.15 9.49 -32.08
C GLY A 652 2.57 8.26 -31.28
N HIS A 653 3.85 8.17 -30.91
CA HIS A 653 4.38 7.12 -30.06
C HIS A 653 4.12 7.44 -28.58
N GLU A 654 3.94 6.42 -27.75
CA GLU A 654 3.74 6.59 -26.31
C GLU A 654 5.09 6.75 -25.60
N SER A 655 5.13 7.51 -24.51
CA SER A 655 6.36 7.72 -23.72
C SER A 655 6.76 6.43 -22.99
N SER A 656 7.97 5.94 -23.24
CA SER A 656 8.47 4.68 -22.66
C SER A 656 9.00 4.82 -21.22
N GLY A 657 8.91 6.02 -20.61
CA GLY A 657 9.42 6.32 -19.26
C GLY A 657 10.95 6.26 -19.09
N LYS A 658 11.72 6.10 -20.18
CA LYS A 658 13.19 6.07 -20.15
C LYS A 658 13.77 7.50 -20.08
N SER A 659 14.93 7.67 -19.43
CA SER A 659 15.67 8.94 -19.43
C SER A 659 16.17 9.28 -20.84
N GLY A 660 16.23 10.58 -21.16
CA GLY A 660 16.76 11.06 -22.43
C GLY A 660 18.18 10.56 -22.71
N VAL A 661 19.04 10.51 -21.69
CA VAL A 661 20.39 9.93 -21.80
C VAL A 661 20.38 8.47 -22.27
N VAL A 662 19.47 7.65 -21.72
CA VAL A 662 19.35 6.23 -22.10
C VAL A 662 18.87 6.09 -23.54
N LEU A 663 17.87 6.88 -23.93
CA LEU A 663 17.34 6.90 -25.29
C LEU A 663 18.40 7.33 -26.30
N ILE A 664 19.19 8.36 -25.99
CA ILE A 664 20.31 8.83 -26.81
C ILE A 664 21.37 7.72 -26.97
N ARG A 665 21.69 7.02 -25.88
CA ARG A 665 22.65 5.91 -25.92
C ARG A 665 22.14 4.75 -26.77
N GLU A 666 20.88 4.36 -26.64
CA GLU A 666 20.24 3.31 -27.45
C GLU A 666 20.21 3.71 -28.93
N LEU A 667 19.83 4.96 -29.26
CA LEU A 667 19.87 5.50 -30.62
C LEU A 667 21.27 5.45 -31.22
N THR A 668 22.27 5.92 -30.47
CA THR A 668 23.67 5.93 -30.91
C THR A 668 24.18 4.52 -31.16
N ASN A 669 23.89 3.57 -30.26
CA ASN A 669 24.25 2.17 -30.43
C ASN A 669 23.57 1.54 -31.65
N ASN A 670 22.26 1.76 -31.81
CA ASN A 670 21.49 1.24 -32.94
C ASN A 670 22.03 1.77 -34.27
N TYR A 671 22.40 3.05 -34.32
CA TYR A 671 22.98 3.66 -35.52
C TYR A 671 24.30 2.99 -35.93
N TYR A 672 25.26 2.88 -35.02
CA TYR A 672 26.55 2.25 -35.34
C TYR A 672 26.43 0.74 -35.57
N PHE A 673 25.51 0.07 -34.86
CA PHE A 673 25.23 -1.34 -35.09
C PHE A 673 24.61 -1.59 -36.46
N ARG A 674 23.69 -0.72 -36.91
CA ARG A 674 23.13 -0.74 -38.28
C ARG A 674 24.23 -0.63 -39.33
N ILE A 675 25.16 0.31 -39.16
CA ILE A 675 26.29 0.49 -40.09
C ILE A 675 27.09 -0.81 -40.20
N LYS A 676 27.47 -1.41 -39.06
CA LYS A 676 28.22 -2.66 -39.04
C LYS A 676 27.47 -3.83 -39.69
N GLN A 677 26.16 -3.94 -39.44
CA GLN A 677 25.33 -4.98 -40.07
C GLN A 677 25.19 -4.75 -41.58
N MET A 678 25.12 -3.49 -42.01
CA MET A 678 25.08 -3.15 -43.43
C MET A 678 26.39 -3.48 -44.13
N GLU A 679 27.54 -3.21 -43.51
CA GLU A 679 28.86 -3.65 -44.03
C GLU A 679 28.92 -5.17 -44.14
N THR A 680 28.48 -5.88 -43.10
CA THR A 680 28.42 -7.36 -43.09
C THR A 680 27.47 -7.89 -44.19
N LEU A 681 26.34 -7.21 -44.46
CA LEU A 681 25.45 -7.56 -45.56
C LEU A 681 26.14 -7.35 -46.91
N ARG A 682 26.81 -6.22 -47.10
CA ARG A 682 27.56 -5.92 -48.34
C ARG A 682 28.62 -6.98 -48.62
N GLU A 683 29.43 -7.34 -47.61
CA GLU A 683 30.45 -8.40 -47.74
C GLU A 683 29.83 -9.75 -48.15
N ASN A 684 28.76 -10.17 -47.47
CA ASN A 684 28.10 -11.44 -47.78
C ASN A 684 27.44 -11.45 -49.16
N VAL A 685 26.83 -10.34 -49.56
CA VAL A 685 26.23 -10.20 -50.90
C VAL A 685 27.31 -10.18 -51.97
N GLN A 686 28.45 -9.53 -51.74
CA GLN A 686 29.60 -9.55 -52.66
C GLN A 686 30.20 -10.94 -52.79
N LEU A 687 30.36 -11.68 -51.69
CA LEU A 687 30.80 -13.08 -51.71
C LEU A 687 29.82 -13.97 -52.46
N PHE A 688 28.51 -13.76 -52.26
CA PHE A 688 27.48 -14.55 -52.93
C PHE A 688 27.41 -14.23 -54.43
N THR A 689 27.31 -12.96 -54.80
CA THR A 689 27.25 -12.49 -56.20
C THR A 689 28.53 -12.78 -56.98
N GLY A 690 29.69 -12.85 -56.32
CA GLY A 690 30.96 -13.26 -56.91
C GLY A 690 30.96 -14.68 -57.48
N ASN A 691 30.03 -15.54 -57.06
CA ASN A 691 29.86 -16.89 -57.62
C ASN A 691 29.04 -16.93 -58.92
N PHE A 692 28.50 -15.78 -59.36
CA PHE A 692 27.61 -15.69 -60.52
C PHE A 692 28.20 -14.80 -61.62
N SER A 693 27.98 -15.18 -62.88
CA SER A 693 28.28 -14.34 -64.03
C SER A 693 27.17 -13.31 -64.28
N GLU A 694 27.46 -12.26 -65.06
CA GLU A 694 26.49 -11.19 -65.39
C GLU A 694 25.24 -11.69 -66.15
N GLN A 695 25.33 -12.87 -66.77
CA GLN A 695 24.22 -13.56 -67.43
C GLN A 695 23.87 -14.87 -66.69
N ASN A 696 23.68 -14.81 -65.37
CA ASN A 696 23.30 -16.00 -64.61
C ASN A 696 21.84 -16.41 -64.85
N ILE A 697 21.57 -17.72 -64.77
CA ILE A 697 20.27 -18.35 -65.02
C ILE A 697 19.19 -17.84 -64.05
N PHE A 698 19.58 -17.53 -62.81
CA PHE A 698 18.68 -17.03 -61.76
C PHE A 698 18.37 -15.53 -61.85
N LYS A 699 18.94 -14.81 -62.84
CA LYS A 699 18.79 -13.37 -63.06
C LYS A 699 19.14 -12.49 -61.84
N PHE A 700 20.01 -12.97 -60.96
CA PHE A 700 20.53 -12.16 -59.86
C PHE A 700 21.38 -11.00 -60.40
N LYS A 701 21.18 -9.80 -59.88
CA LYS A 701 22.00 -8.63 -60.21
C LYS A 701 23.37 -8.78 -59.54
N THR A 702 24.45 -8.86 -60.32
CA THR A 702 25.82 -9.14 -59.83
C THR A 702 26.67 -7.89 -59.56
N ARG A 703 26.27 -6.73 -60.08
CA ARG A 703 26.92 -5.43 -59.79
C ARG A 703 25.96 -4.56 -58.98
N LEU A 704 26.29 -4.36 -57.71
CA LEU A 704 25.55 -3.54 -56.76
C LEU A 704 26.48 -2.43 -56.24
N ILE A 705 26.04 -1.17 -56.33
CA ILE A 705 26.82 0.02 -55.97
C ILE A 705 26.13 0.75 -54.82
N GLU A 706 24.81 0.91 -54.87
CA GLU A 706 24.05 1.65 -53.86
C GLU A 706 23.54 0.74 -52.73
N GLU A 707 23.44 1.28 -51.51
CA GLU A 707 22.89 0.56 -50.35
C GLU A 707 21.46 0.03 -50.58
N SER A 708 20.66 0.76 -51.36
CA SER A 708 19.31 0.37 -51.81
C SER A 708 19.33 -0.94 -52.60
N GLU A 709 20.35 -1.15 -53.43
CA GLU A 709 20.48 -2.32 -54.29
C GLU A 709 20.86 -3.57 -53.50
N TYR A 710 21.71 -3.42 -52.46
CA TYR A 710 22.03 -4.52 -51.54
C TYR A 710 20.81 -4.98 -50.73
N ARG A 711 19.90 -4.07 -50.39
CA ARG A 711 18.63 -4.38 -49.70
C ARG A 711 17.65 -5.09 -50.60
N GLN A 712 17.41 -4.55 -51.79
CA GLN A 712 16.56 -5.18 -52.80
C GLN A 712 17.07 -6.57 -53.17
N PHE A 713 18.39 -6.76 -53.21
CA PHE A 713 18.99 -8.07 -53.42
C PHE A 713 18.64 -9.05 -52.29
N ALA A 714 18.72 -8.62 -51.02
CA ALA A 714 18.36 -9.47 -49.89
C ALA A 714 16.85 -9.80 -49.85
N GLU A 715 15.98 -8.85 -50.22
CA GLU A 715 14.53 -9.07 -50.37
C GLU A 715 14.23 -10.05 -51.49
N ALA A 716 14.82 -9.85 -52.67
CA ALA A 716 14.64 -10.76 -53.81
C ALA A 716 15.21 -12.16 -53.52
N LEU A 717 16.31 -12.26 -52.75
CA LEU A 717 16.85 -13.55 -52.31
C LEU A 717 15.92 -14.24 -51.30
N GLN A 718 15.24 -13.47 -50.43
CA GLN A 718 14.23 -14.01 -49.53
C GLN A 718 13.03 -14.57 -50.29
N GLU A 719 12.48 -13.80 -51.23
CA GLU A 719 11.39 -14.23 -52.12
C GLU A 719 11.80 -15.48 -52.93
N PHE A 720 13.04 -15.52 -53.43
CA PHE A 720 13.58 -16.67 -54.16
C PHE A 720 13.64 -17.96 -53.33
N ILE A 721 13.93 -17.86 -52.03
CA ILE A 721 13.93 -19.01 -51.10
C ILE A 721 12.51 -19.39 -50.70
N GLU A 722 11.63 -18.42 -50.43
CA GLU A 722 10.24 -18.66 -50.02
C GLU A 722 9.42 -19.30 -51.15
N GLU A 723 9.68 -18.93 -52.42
CA GLU A 723 9.03 -19.53 -53.59
C GLU A 723 9.71 -20.83 -54.06
N ASP A 724 10.67 -21.37 -53.30
CA ASP A 724 11.45 -22.59 -53.61
C ASP A 724 11.90 -22.66 -55.08
N LYS A 725 12.40 -21.53 -55.59
CA LYS A 725 12.77 -21.38 -57.01
C LYS A 725 13.84 -22.37 -57.43
N ILE A 726 14.69 -22.83 -56.52
CA ILE A 726 15.72 -23.83 -56.78
C ILE A 726 15.07 -25.13 -57.27
N SER A 727 14.05 -25.64 -56.57
CA SER A 727 13.31 -26.84 -56.96
C SER A 727 12.51 -26.65 -58.27
N GLU A 728 11.96 -25.45 -58.51
CA GLU A 728 11.26 -25.12 -59.75
C GLU A 728 12.21 -25.15 -60.96
N TYR A 729 13.40 -24.58 -60.83
CA TYR A 729 14.42 -24.59 -61.88
C TYR A 729 15.07 -25.97 -62.06
N GLU A 730 15.29 -26.74 -60.99
CA GLU A 730 15.82 -28.10 -61.09
C GLU A 730 14.87 -29.04 -61.84
N LYS A 731 13.54 -28.93 -61.60
CA LYS A 731 12.54 -29.66 -62.38
C LYS A 731 12.51 -29.27 -63.86
N ARG A 732 12.64 -27.97 -64.17
CA ARG A 732 12.65 -27.48 -65.58
C ARG A 732 13.91 -27.84 -66.37
N VAL A 733 15.02 -28.15 -65.70
CA VAL A 733 16.30 -28.49 -66.35
C VAL A 733 16.48 -30.02 -66.46
N ASN A 734 15.83 -30.79 -65.59
CA ASN A 734 15.84 -32.27 -65.60
C ASN A 734 14.63 -32.91 -66.31
N GLU A 735 13.64 -32.11 -66.73
CA GLU A 735 12.68 -32.44 -67.81
C GLU A 735 13.26 -32.06 -69.18
#